data_AF-A0A432I5V9-F1
#
_entry.id   AF-A0A432I5V9-F1
#
_cell.length_a   1.000
_cell.length_b   1.000
_cell.length_c   1.000
_cell.angle_alpha   90.00
_cell.angle_beta   90.00
_cell.angle_gamma   90.00
#
_symmetry.space_group_name_H-M   'P 1'
#
loop_
_entity.id
_entity.type
_entity.pdbx_description
1 polymer ?
#
loop_
_entity_poly.entity_id
_entity_poly.type
_entity_poly.pdbx_seq_one_letter_code
_entity_poly.pdbx_strand_id
1 'polypeptide(L)'
;MHAAFRRKSVAMLGMNESRRKVMAACLLALLMVLVPWSVFSSPTELEIESGPFWVTGSSTASADTMLNVTAPNATEGSSYNLNLSSGLMDERPTLLFTFPLTSNTSGGSQMVPAAGSIQSASVTLHFVYVGSTGSTYIHAAALNGTYEEANATYLNRTHNTTWSDAGANGDDDRGQWEPRAQLPGSSGSVTVNITAIAQQALAAGLSYLSLAVTSSGMAIYVLHSSEHPTTAKRPTMTVTHSNSQPATGAAVLLSSPADGSVVMTPDLVLSADTEPTVSWTNLSGSGVEAHFSSSKDFREATDGDWDFVSWPSNSDFSISGSNGTFTVPSSDALLEGKTIHWRLRSTMSDQLSEWESGWFMLPEHDVTLQSNGSANETYYRDTLNLSRGTIDDTWVRSGMPNYSGGNDDSSMRVGFSNNTNYGEMHTMIRFDLPDTGMHTNATIESAKLSMRRTDREGDAWISVHEQYLNDWSENDADWNTSDGINNWTSGGTAWGVYEKIGTALDVLNGNKTGPTFDFDVTFAVQEYLRDVNTWGYQGSPGISFILLGPTSGNDWVEFGSSEDGGWTYRPKMLITYKWGDGVAPSPTTVLSPLDGQGVWVNSSYNLSGDTTPMLKWDTTGISNDEIILELANTSDFDTGVVHHVESWAQNSGISTSAGT
;
A
#
# COMPACT_ATOMS: atom_id res chain seq x y z
N MET A 1 -83.98 38.43 -55.15
CA MET A 1 -84.81 38.12 -53.97
C MET A 1 -85.46 36.75 -54.16
N HIS A 2 -85.46 35.86 -53.17
CA HIS A 2 -84.38 34.92 -52.81
C HIS A 2 -85.07 33.60 -52.35
N ALA A 3 -84.32 32.49 -52.38
CA ALA A 3 -84.61 31.18 -51.78
C ALA A 3 -85.53 30.20 -52.54
N ALA A 4 -84.97 29.04 -52.91
CA ALA A 4 -85.56 27.72 -52.68
C ALA A 4 -84.53 26.60 -52.98
N PHE A 5 -84.29 25.76 -51.97
CA PHE A 5 -83.36 24.64 -51.91
C PHE A 5 -83.81 23.44 -52.78
N ARG A 6 -82.88 22.80 -53.50
CA ARG A 6 -83.06 21.46 -54.10
C ARG A 6 -82.29 20.42 -53.26
N ARG A 7 -83.02 19.53 -52.57
CA ARG A 7 -82.53 18.25 -52.03
C ARG A 7 -82.86 17.14 -53.02
N LYS A 8 -81.87 16.36 -53.48
CA LYS A 8 -81.97 14.94 -53.87
C LYS A 8 -80.60 14.46 -54.39
N SER A 9 -79.69 14.03 -53.51
CA SER A 9 -78.44 13.30 -53.86
C SER A 9 -77.75 12.61 -52.66
N VAL A 10 -78.51 12.02 -51.71
CA VAL A 10 -77.89 11.42 -50.49
C VAL A 10 -78.10 9.90 -50.34
N ALA A 11 -78.97 9.25 -51.14
CA ALA A 11 -79.26 7.82 -50.95
C ALA A 11 -78.31 6.85 -51.69
N MET A 12 -77.60 7.27 -52.76
CA MET A 12 -76.75 6.35 -53.55
C MET A 12 -75.29 6.24 -53.10
N LEU A 13 -74.78 7.14 -52.25
CA LEU A 13 -73.39 7.07 -51.77
C LEU A 13 -73.19 6.10 -50.59
N GLY A 14 -74.16 6.01 -49.66
CA GLY A 14 -74.03 5.16 -48.46
C GLY A 14 -74.08 3.64 -48.74
N MET A 15 -74.77 3.22 -49.81
CA MET A 15 -74.87 1.81 -50.20
C MET A 15 -73.55 1.26 -50.76
N ASN A 16 -72.72 2.10 -51.40
CA ASN A 16 -71.43 1.67 -51.95
C ASN A 16 -70.35 1.55 -50.86
N GLU A 17 -70.40 2.35 -49.80
CA GLU A 17 -69.47 2.22 -48.67
C GLU A 17 -69.78 0.98 -47.82
N SER A 18 -71.06 0.70 -47.54
CA SER A 18 -71.46 -0.51 -46.81
C SER A 18 -71.09 -1.78 -47.59
N ARG A 19 -71.32 -1.80 -48.92
CA ARG A 19 -70.89 -2.91 -49.78
C ARG A 19 -69.38 -3.08 -49.86
N ARG A 20 -68.59 -2.00 -49.84
CA ARG A 20 -67.12 -2.08 -49.81
C ARG A 20 -66.61 -2.59 -48.46
N LYS A 21 -67.22 -2.19 -47.34
CA LYS A 21 -66.86 -2.68 -45.99
C LYS A 21 -67.24 -4.14 -45.80
N VAL A 22 -68.40 -4.57 -46.31
CA VAL A 22 -68.81 -5.98 -46.30
C VAL A 22 -67.96 -6.81 -47.24
N MET A 23 -67.64 -6.33 -48.45
CA MET A 23 -66.69 -6.99 -49.35
C MET A 23 -65.30 -7.10 -48.74
N ALA A 24 -64.79 -6.05 -48.09
CA ALA A 24 -63.49 -6.08 -47.42
C ALA A 24 -63.47 -7.04 -46.22
N ALA A 25 -64.54 -7.07 -45.42
CA ALA A 25 -64.68 -8.01 -44.30
C ALA A 25 -64.81 -9.47 -44.79
N CYS A 26 -65.58 -9.71 -45.86
CA CYS A 26 -65.67 -11.02 -46.49
C CYS A 26 -64.34 -11.41 -47.15
N LEU A 27 -63.60 -10.50 -47.79
CA LEU A 27 -62.27 -10.78 -48.32
C LEU A 27 -61.28 -11.11 -47.21
N LEU A 28 -61.31 -10.38 -46.08
CA LEU A 28 -60.44 -10.62 -44.94
C LEU A 28 -60.74 -11.97 -44.27
N ALA A 29 -62.04 -12.31 -44.14
CA ALA A 29 -62.48 -13.61 -43.64
C ALA A 29 -62.12 -14.74 -44.61
N LEU A 30 -62.26 -14.52 -45.93
CA LEU A 30 -61.86 -15.50 -46.94
C LEU A 30 -60.33 -15.67 -46.95
N LEU A 31 -59.56 -14.60 -46.76
CA LEU A 31 -58.10 -14.64 -46.63
C LEU A 31 -57.69 -15.42 -45.38
N MET A 32 -58.36 -15.21 -44.24
CA MET A 32 -58.10 -15.97 -43.01
C MET A 32 -58.50 -17.44 -43.09
N VAL A 33 -59.44 -17.83 -43.96
CA VAL A 33 -59.84 -19.23 -44.15
C VAL A 33 -59.00 -19.93 -45.23
N LEU A 34 -58.50 -19.17 -46.23
CA LEU A 34 -57.71 -19.70 -47.34
C LEU A 34 -56.19 -19.69 -47.09
N VAL A 35 -55.71 -18.94 -46.08
CA VAL A 35 -54.34 -19.10 -45.61
C VAL A 35 -54.24 -20.46 -44.91
N PRO A 36 -53.42 -21.40 -45.39
CA PRO A 36 -53.16 -22.64 -44.67
C PRO A 36 -52.43 -22.27 -43.37
N TRP A 37 -53.15 -22.26 -42.25
CA TRP A 37 -52.58 -22.05 -40.92
C TRP A 37 -51.50 -23.09 -40.58
N SER A 38 -51.49 -24.23 -41.30
CA SER A 38 -50.45 -25.25 -41.23
C SER A 38 -49.08 -24.82 -41.76
N VAL A 39 -48.99 -23.70 -42.51
CA VAL A 39 -47.70 -23.14 -42.98
C VAL A 39 -47.13 -22.13 -41.97
N PHE A 40 -47.96 -21.57 -41.09
CA PHE A 40 -47.51 -20.77 -39.94
C PHE A 40 -47.36 -21.60 -38.65
N SER A 41 -47.91 -22.82 -38.64
CA SER A 41 -47.62 -23.83 -37.63
C SER A 41 -46.67 -24.89 -38.17
N SER A 42 -45.56 -24.50 -38.79
CA SER A 42 -44.39 -25.34 -38.60
C SER A 42 -44.12 -25.32 -37.11
N PRO A 43 -44.07 -26.45 -36.40
CA PRO A 43 -43.18 -26.51 -35.27
C PRO A 43 -41.80 -26.39 -35.90
N THR A 44 -41.34 -25.17 -36.17
CA THR A 44 -39.99 -24.87 -35.74
C THR A 44 -40.12 -25.03 -34.24
N GLU A 45 -39.89 -26.26 -33.78
CA GLU A 45 -39.37 -26.50 -32.45
C GLU A 45 -38.41 -25.34 -32.26
N LEU A 46 -38.67 -24.48 -31.27
CA LEU A 46 -37.60 -23.63 -30.76
C LEU A 46 -36.48 -24.65 -30.60
N GLU A 47 -35.41 -24.56 -31.42
CA GLU A 47 -34.19 -25.21 -31.04
C GLU A 47 -34.03 -24.71 -29.62
N ILE A 48 -34.20 -25.63 -28.66
CA ILE A 48 -33.73 -25.41 -27.33
C ILE A 48 -32.27 -25.16 -27.63
N GLU A 49 -31.88 -23.90 -27.69
CA GLU A 49 -30.49 -23.51 -27.69
C GLU A 49 -30.01 -24.20 -26.43
N SER A 50 -29.38 -25.36 -26.60
CA SER A 50 -29.06 -26.20 -25.47
C SER A 50 -28.02 -25.37 -24.76
N GLY A 51 -28.44 -24.70 -23.68
CA GLY A 51 -27.51 -24.08 -22.77
C GLY A 51 -26.44 -25.12 -22.46
N PRO A 52 -25.18 -24.70 -22.26
CA PRO A 52 -24.08 -25.64 -22.07
C PRO A 52 -24.49 -26.71 -21.05
N PHE A 53 -24.43 -27.99 -21.44
CA PHE A 53 -24.78 -29.09 -20.54
C PHE A 53 -23.75 -29.15 -19.43
N TRP A 54 -24.12 -28.66 -18.25
CA TRP A 54 -23.31 -28.74 -17.05
C TRP A 54 -23.63 -30.01 -16.27
N VAL A 55 -22.58 -30.65 -15.76
CA VAL A 55 -22.66 -31.85 -14.92
C VAL A 55 -21.97 -31.54 -13.60
N THR A 56 -22.61 -31.89 -12.49
CA THR A 56 -22.01 -31.76 -11.15
C THR A 56 -21.53 -33.12 -10.66
N GLY A 57 -20.25 -33.22 -10.36
CA GLY A 57 -19.62 -34.38 -9.71
C GLY A 57 -19.16 -34.04 -8.29
N SER A 58 -19.02 -35.07 -7.44
CA SER A 58 -18.51 -34.91 -6.08
C SER A 58 -17.60 -36.06 -5.65
N SER A 59 -16.53 -35.75 -4.91
CA SER A 59 -15.55 -36.72 -4.39
C SER A 59 -15.14 -36.38 -2.97
N THR A 60 -14.89 -37.39 -2.14
CA THR A 60 -14.27 -37.19 -0.83
C THR A 60 -12.75 -37.03 -0.97
N ALA A 61 -12.11 -36.39 0.01
CA ALA A 61 -10.66 -36.36 0.10
C ALA A 61 -10.08 -37.78 0.09
N SER A 62 -9.04 -38.00 -0.70
CA SER A 62 -8.28 -39.24 -0.78
C SER A 62 -7.12 -39.31 0.21
N ALA A 63 -6.69 -38.14 0.69
CA ALA A 63 -5.71 -37.99 1.75
C ALA A 63 -5.93 -36.62 2.42
N ASP A 64 -5.63 -36.51 3.72
CA ASP A 64 -5.52 -35.27 4.45
C ASP A 64 -4.54 -35.34 5.63
N THR A 65 -4.06 -34.20 6.10
CA THR A 65 -3.19 -34.13 7.28
C THR A 65 -3.17 -32.71 7.82
N MET A 66 -2.58 -32.53 8.99
CA MET A 66 -2.39 -31.25 9.65
C MET A 66 -0.91 -30.98 9.90
N LEU A 67 -0.46 -29.79 9.52
CA LEU A 67 0.85 -29.25 9.85
C LEU A 67 0.71 -28.31 11.04
N ASN A 68 1.44 -28.55 12.13
CA ASN A 68 1.32 -27.75 13.34
C ASN A 68 2.69 -27.40 13.96
N VAL A 69 2.94 -26.10 14.16
CA VAL A 69 4.19 -25.59 14.74
C VAL A 69 4.39 -26.01 16.20
N THR A 70 3.31 -26.24 16.96
CA THR A 70 3.42 -26.67 18.37
C THR A 70 3.80 -28.15 18.49
N ALA A 71 3.65 -28.92 17.40
CA ALA A 71 4.07 -30.32 17.29
C ALA A 71 4.80 -30.56 15.95
N PRO A 72 5.99 -29.96 15.73
CA PRO A 72 6.55 -29.79 14.38
C PRO A 72 7.00 -31.10 13.71
N ASN A 73 7.17 -32.16 14.51
CA ASN A 73 7.56 -33.49 14.06
C ASN A 73 6.40 -34.51 14.09
N ALA A 74 5.20 -34.09 14.48
CA ALA A 74 4.02 -34.95 14.48
C ALA A 74 3.42 -35.03 13.08
N THR A 75 2.89 -36.20 12.75
CA THR A 75 2.06 -36.43 11.57
C THR A 75 0.63 -36.71 12.02
N GLU A 76 -0.33 -36.17 11.30
CA GLU A 76 -1.76 -36.25 11.63
C GLU A 76 -2.56 -36.96 10.54
N GLY A 77 -1.89 -37.58 9.55
CA GLY A 77 -2.52 -38.23 8.40
C GLY A 77 -3.28 -39.53 8.72
N SER A 78 -3.48 -39.85 9.99
CA SER A 78 -4.34 -40.97 10.43
C SER A 78 -5.37 -40.54 11.47
N SER A 79 -5.43 -39.24 11.77
CA SER A 79 -6.28 -38.67 12.80
C SER A 79 -7.68 -38.44 12.27
N TYR A 80 -8.71 -38.86 13.00
CA TYR A 80 -10.12 -38.66 12.58
C TYR A 80 -10.56 -37.20 12.56
N ASN A 81 -9.80 -36.34 13.24
CA ASN A 81 -10.12 -34.94 13.47
C ASN A 81 -8.86 -34.09 13.28
N LEU A 82 -9.00 -32.97 12.58
CA LEU A 82 -7.90 -32.04 12.28
C LEU A 82 -8.19 -30.68 12.90
N ASN A 83 -7.18 -30.04 13.48
CA ASN A 83 -7.32 -28.73 14.14
C ASN A 83 -7.08 -27.59 13.13
N LEU A 84 -8.04 -26.66 13.04
CA LEU A 84 -8.01 -25.42 12.24
C LEU A 84 -8.16 -24.19 13.15
N SER A 85 -7.66 -24.27 14.38
CA SER A 85 -7.67 -23.13 15.31
C SER A 85 -6.74 -22.03 14.84
N SER A 86 -7.09 -20.77 15.08
CA SER A 86 -6.24 -19.62 14.79
C SER A 86 -6.22 -18.64 15.95
N GLY A 87 -5.06 -18.03 16.19
CA GLY A 87 -4.94 -16.85 17.06
C GLY A 87 -4.90 -17.13 18.56
N LEU A 88 -5.22 -18.34 19.01
CA LEU A 88 -5.02 -18.78 20.39
C LEU A 88 -3.68 -19.53 20.48
N MET A 89 -2.79 -19.07 21.36
CA MET A 89 -1.49 -19.69 21.64
C MET A 89 -0.50 -19.75 20.45
N ASP A 90 -0.56 -18.79 19.52
CA ASP A 90 0.24 -18.75 18.28
C ASP A 90 0.06 -19.98 17.36
N GLU A 91 -1.03 -20.74 17.53
CA GLU A 91 -1.35 -21.84 16.62
C GLU A 91 -1.94 -21.30 15.32
N ARG A 92 -1.22 -21.51 14.20
CA ARG A 92 -1.74 -21.37 12.83
C ARG A 92 -1.46 -22.66 12.06
N PRO A 93 -2.23 -23.74 12.31
CA PRO A 93 -2.07 -24.98 11.58
C PRO A 93 -2.44 -24.78 10.11
N THR A 94 -1.74 -25.51 9.24
CA THR A 94 -2.09 -25.64 7.82
C THR A 94 -2.62 -27.05 7.62
N LEU A 95 -3.87 -27.18 7.18
CA LEU A 95 -4.44 -28.45 6.79
C LEU A 95 -4.16 -28.71 5.32
N LEU A 96 -3.78 -29.94 4.98
CA LEU A 96 -3.60 -30.37 3.60
C LEU A 96 -4.69 -31.34 3.23
N PHE A 97 -5.26 -31.19 2.04
CA PHE A 97 -6.25 -32.12 1.48
C PHE A 97 -5.87 -32.49 0.05
N THR A 98 -6.11 -33.72 -0.36
CA THR A 98 -6.02 -34.15 -1.77
C THR A 98 -7.33 -34.73 -2.24
N PHE A 99 -7.84 -34.27 -3.38
CA PHE A 99 -9.08 -34.73 -3.99
C PHE A 99 -8.82 -35.27 -5.41
N PRO A 100 -9.47 -36.36 -5.83
CA PRO A 100 -9.51 -36.76 -7.24
C PRO A 100 -10.17 -35.66 -8.08
N LEU A 101 -9.53 -35.19 -9.15
CA LEU A 101 -10.06 -34.16 -10.04
C LEU A 101 -10.62 -34.73 -11.35
N THR A 102 -9.90 -35.70 -11.94
CA THR A 102 -10.29 -36.36 -13.20
C THR A 102 -10.50 -37.85 -12.99
N SER A 103 -11.51 -38.44 -13.63
CA SER A 103 -11.73 -39.89 -13.61
C SER A 103 -11.04 -40.58 -14.80
N ASN A 104 -10.10 -41.49 -14.54
CA ASN A 104 -9.50 -42.36 -15.56
C ASN A 104 -10.23 -43.71 -15.73
N THR A 105 -11.35 -43.94 -15.03
CA THR A 105 -12.02 -45.25 -15.02
C THR A 105 -13.36 -45.21 -15.74
N SER A 106 -13.47 -46.05 -16.77
CA SER A 106 -14.73 -46.39 -17.43
C SER A 106 -15.67 -47.09 -16.44
N GLY A 107 -16.48 -46.32 -15.71
CA GLY A 107 -17.50 -46.82 -14.78
C GLY A 107 -17.50 -46.21 -13.37
N GLY A 108 -16.60 -45.27 -13.05
CA GLY A 108 -16.68 -44.45 -11.84
C GLY A 108 -17.55 -43.20 -12.04
N SER A 109 -18.04 -42.62 -10.95
CA SER A 109 -18.74 -41.33 -10.97
C SER A 109 -17.93 -40.30 -11.76
N GLN A 110 -18.49 -39.79 -12.85
CA GLN A 110 -17.85 -38.84 -13.75
C GLN A 110 -17.49 -37.56 -12.98
N MET A 111 -16.20 -37.37 -12.69
CA MET A 111 -15.64 -36.11 -12.17
C MET A 111 -15.49 -35.15 -13.36
N VAL A 112 -14.33 -34.55 -13.59
CA VAL A 112 -14.10 -33.69 -14.74
C VAL A 112 -13.39 -34.46 -15.86
N PRO A 113 -13.88 -34.43 -17.12
CA PRO A 113 -13.13 -34.93 -18.26
C PRO A 113 -11.85 -34.13 -18.45
N ALA A 114 -10.75 -34.78 -18.85
CA ALA A 114 -9.46 -34.10 -19.07
C ALA A 114 -9.53 -32.98 -20.15
N ALA A 115 -10.48 -33.06 -21.07
CA ALA A 115 -10.73 -32.04 -22.10
C ALA A 115 -11.95 -31.14 -21.80
N GLY A 116 -12.50 -31.20 -20.59
CA GLY A 116 -13.65 -30.40 -20.15
C GLY A 116 -13.25 -29.04 -19.56
N SER A 117 -14.23 -28.26 -19.13
CA SER A 117 -14.05 -26.98 -18.44
C SER A 117 -14.82 -26.94 -17.12
N ILE A 118 -14.25 -26.29 -16.11
CA ILE A 118 -14.86 -26.17 -14.77
C ILE A 118 -15.58 -24.83 -14.68
N GLN A 119 -16.87 -24.87 -14.34
CA GLN A 119 -17.71 -23.68 -14.15
C GLN A 119 -17.68 -23.21 -12.68
N SER A 120 -17.64 -24.15 -11.74
CA SER A 120 -17.52 -23.86 -10.31
C SER A 120 -16.95 -25.07 -9.59
N ALA A 121 -16.07 -24.84 -8.61
CA ALA A 121 -15.62 -25.88 -7.69
C ALA A 121 -15.61 -25.38 -6.25
N SER A 122 -15.99 -26.25 -5.31
CA SER A 122 -16.01 -25.94 -3.90
C SER A 122 -15.69 -27.14 -3.03
N VAL A 123 -15.10 -26.91 -1.86
CA VAL A 123 -14.90 -27.95 -0.83
C VAL A 123 -15.81 -27.68 0.35
N THR A 124 -16.56 -28.69 0.76
CA THR A 124 -17.34 -28.67 2.00
C THR A 124 -16.58 -29.39 3.11
N LEU A 125 -16.33 -28.68 4.20
CA LEU A 125 -15.64 -29.17 5.40
C LEU A 125 -16.62 -29.18 6.57
N HIS A 126 -16.64 -30.27 7.35
CA HIS A 126 -17.59 -30.46 8.45
C HIS A 126 -16.90 -30.30 9.80
N PHE A 127 -17.55 -29.58 10.72
CA PHE A 127 -17.01 -29.33 12.06
C PHE A 127 -17.41 -30.39 13.07
N VAL A 128 -16.43 -30.86 13.84
CA VAL A 128 -16.59 -31.59 15.10
C VAL A 128 -16.90 -30.59 16.22
N TYR A 129 -16.10 -29.51 16.27
CA TYR A 129 -16.16 -28.49 17.31
C TYR A 129 -15.96 -27.10 16.69
N VAL A 130 -16.67 -26.12 17.26
CA VAL A 130 -16.60 -24.71 16.89
C VAL A 130 -16.62 -23.89 18.18
N GLY A 131 -15.63 -23.02 18.34
CA GLY A 131 -15.61 -22.00 19.37
C GLY A 131 -14.82 -20.79 18.90
N SER A 132 -15.50 -19.69 18.59
CA SER A 132 -14.87 -18.47 18.06
C SER A 132 -15.19 -17.23 18.90
N THR A 133 -14.33 -16.23 18.78
CA THR A 133 -14.55 -14.87 19.29
C THR A 133 -14.35 -13.89 18.15
N GLY A 134 -15.36 -13.08 17.85
CA GLY A 134 -15.33 -12.16 16.72
C GLY A 134 -15.53 -12.86 15.37
N SER A 135 -15.16 -12.17 14.29
CA SER A 135 -15.20 -12.71 12.93
C SER A 135 -14.01 -13.63 12.67
N THR A 136 -14.29 -14.78 12.06
CA THR A 136 -13.28 -15.77 11.68
C THR A 136 -13.52 -16.23 10.26
N TYR A 137 -12.42 -16.54 9.57
CA TYR A 137 -12.44 -16.84 8.16
C TYR A 137 -11.58 -18.05 7.84
N ILE A 138 -11.92 -18.74 6.75
CA ILE A 138 -11.15 -19.85 6.19
C ILE A 138 -10.65 -19.48 4.80
N HIS A 139 -9.43 -19.90 4.52
CA HIS A 139 -8.72 -19.60 3.28
C HIS A 139 -8.20 -20.90 2.67
N ALA A 140 -8.18 -20.99 1.35
CA ALA A 140 -7.64 -22.13 0.62
C ALA A 140 -6.61 -21.66 -0.41
N ALA A 141 -5.55 -22.41 -0.59
CA ALA A 141 -4.54 -22.20 -1.63
C ALA A 141 -4.25 -23.52 -2.34
N ALA A 142 -3.81 -23.44 -3.60
CA ALA A 142 -3.28 -24.60 -4.31
C ALA A 142 -2.01 -25.09 -3.60
N LEU A 143 -1.89 -26.39 -3.34
CA LEU A 143 -0.63 -26.96 -2.88
C LEU A 143 0.23 -27.33 -4.10
N ASN A 144 1.45 -26.82 -4.16
CA ASN A 144 2.34 -27.05 -5.30
C ASN A 144 3.00 -28.41 -5.18
N GLY A 145 2.49 -29.39 -5.94
CA GLY A 145 2.92 -30.79 -5.97
C GLY A 145 2.28 -31.66 -4.87
N THR A 146 2.82 -32.85 -4.62
CA THR A 146 2.25 -33.85 -3.69
C THR A 146 2.89 -33.83 -2.30
N TYR A 147 2.15 -34.26 -1.27
CA TYR A 147 2.68 -34.59 0.05
C TYR A 147 2.44 -36.08 0.36
N GLU A 148 3.17 -36.63 1.32
CA GLU A 148 2.96 -37.99 1.78
C GLU A 148 2.24 -37.97 3.13
N GLU A 149 0.93 -38.25 3.13
CA GLU A 149 0.03 -38.17 4.29
C GLU A 149 0.62 -38.76 5.58
N ALA A 150 1.21 -39.95 5.52
CA ALA A 150 1.78 -40.66 6.67
C ALA A 150 3.12 -40.08 7.18
N ASN A 151 3.77 -39.19 6.42
CA ASN A 151 5.10 -38.65 6.72
C ASN A 151 5.15 -37.12 6.74
N ALA A 152 4.10 -36.44 6.28
CA ALA A 152 4.01 -34.99 6.29
C ALA A 152 3.92 -34.48 7.74
N THR A 153 4.79 -33.54 8.06
CA THR A 153 4.88 -32.81 9.33
C THR A 153 5.07 -31.33 9.06
N TYR A 154 5.11 -30.48 10.09
CA TYR A 154 5.38 -29.05 9.92
C TYR A 154 6.69 -28.76 9.20
N LEU A 155 7.72 -29.60 9.38
CA LEU A 155 9.04 -29.43 8.75
C LEU A 155 9.20 -30.23 7.45
N ASN A 156 8.55 -31.39 7.35
CA ASN A 156 8.75 -32.33 6.27
C ASN A 156 7.50 -32.49 5.41
N ARG A 157 7.68 -32.45 4.10
CA ARG A 157 6.63 -32.65 3.11
C ARG A 157 6.41 -34.13 2.78
N THR A 158 7.51 -34.88 2.71
CA THR A 158 7.55 -36.33 2.54
C THR A 158 8.58 -36.91 3.51
N HIS A 159 8.78 -38.24 3.50
CA HIS A 159 9.84 -38.86 4.30
C HIS A 159 11.28 -38.33 3.99
N ASN A 160 11.51 -37.72 2.83
CA ASN A 160 12.84 -37.32 2.37
C ASN A 160 12.94 -35.90 1.79
N THR A 161 11.87 -35.12 1.86
CA THR A 161 11.85 -33.72 1.38
C THR A 161 11.24 -32.82 2.43
N THR A 162 11.86 -31.66 2.65
CA THR A 162 11.34 -30.59 3.50
C THR A 162 10.45 -29.66 2.69
N TRP A 163 9.60 -28.90 3.39
CA TRP A 163 9.01 -27.70 2.80
C TRP A 163 10.11 -26.66 2.50
N SER A 164 9.86 -25.76 1.55
CA SER A 164 10.72 -24.60 1.31
C SER A 164 10.66 -23.62 2.49
N ASP A 165 9.47 -23.44 3.07
CA ASP A 165 9.26 -22.81 4.37
C ASP A 165 8.26 -23.64 5.20
N ALA A 166 8.52 -23.73 6.50
CA ALA A 166 7.83 -24.64 7.39
C ALA A 166 6.31 -24.38 7.43
N GLY A 167 5.53 -25.47 7.51
CA GLY A 167 4.07 -25.41 7.47
C GLY A 167 3.48 -25.21 6.07
N ALA A 168 4.26 -25.52 5.02
CA ALA A 168 3.92 -25.30 3.61
C ALA A 168 3.61 -23.82 3.31
N ASN A 169 4.43 -22.91 3.85
CA ASN A 169 4.23 -21.47 3.73
C ASN A 169 5.08 -20.80 2.66
N GLY A 170 6.03 -21.52 2.05
CA GLY A 170 6.92 -20.95 1.05
C GLY A 170 6.28 -20.89 -0.33
N ASP A 171 6.79 -19.99 -1.16
CA ASP A 171 6.26 -19.73 -2.51
C ASP A 171 6.34 -20.96 -3.43
N ASP A 172 7.32 -21.85 -3.19
CA ASP A 172 7.44 -23.13 -3.90
C ASP A 172 6.51 -24.24 -3.35
N ASP A 173 5.97 -24.06 -2.14
CA ASP A 173 5.13 -25.07 -1.48
C ASP A 173 3.65 -24.92 -1.80
N ARG A 174 3.17 -23.68 -2.00
CA ARG A 174 1.76 -23.38 -2.30
C ARG A 174 1.60 -22.12 -3.15
N GLY A 175 0.45 -22.01 -3.81
CA GLY A 175 0.02 -20.79 -4.48
C GLY A 175 -0.53 -19.72 -3.50
N GLN A 176 -1.06 -18.66 -4.10
CA GLN A 176 -1.75 -17.59 -3.36
C GLN A 176 -3.06 -18.09 -2.73
N TRP A 177 -3.47 -17.48 -1.62
CA TRP A 177 -4.76 -17.77 -0.98
C TRP A 177 -5.91 -17.23 -1.80
N GLU A 178 -6.95 -18.02 -2.02
CA GLU A 178 -8.23 -17.57 -2.60
C GLU A 178 -9.03 -16.73 -1.58
N PRO A 179 -9.95 -15.86 -2.05
CA PRO A 179 -10.84 -15.08 -1.22
C PRO A 179 -11.50 -15.87 -0.09
N ARG A 180 -11.64 -15.18 1.04
CA ARG A 180 -12.00 -15.80 2.31
C ARG A 180 -13.45 -16.26 2.33
N ALA A 181 -13.74 -17.32 3.07
CA ALA A 181 -15.11 -17.68 3.43
C ALA A 181 -15.32 -17.49 4.93
N GLN A 182 -16.46 -16.91 5.32
CA GLN A 182 -16.78 -16.74 6.73
C GLN A 182 -17.02 -18.10 7.39
N LEU A 183 -16.31 -18.35 8.50
CA LEU A 183 -16.51 -19.55 9.30
C LEU A 183 -17.76 -19.40 10.17
N PRO A 184 -18.56 -20.45 10.34
CA PRO A 184 -19.76 -20.37 11.17
C PRO A 184 -19.38 -20.19 12.64
N GLY A 185 -20.21 -19.44 13.38
CA GLY A 185 -20.10 -19.31 14.85
C GLY A 185 -20.73 -20.48 15.63
N SER A 186 -21.27 -21.49 14.94
CA SER A 186 -21.91 -22.66 15.53
C SER A 186 -21.62 -23.93 14.73
N SER A 187 -22.07 -25.10 15.21
CA SER A 187 -21.82 -26.40 14.55
C SER A 187 -22.41 -26.45 13.13
N GLY A 188 -21.76 -27.21 12.23
CA GLY A 188 -22.23 -27.33 10.85
C GLY A 188 -21.13 -27.71 9.87
N SER A 189 -21.13 -27.05 8.72
CA SER A 189 -20.10 -27.15 7.68
C SER A 189 -19.81 -25.79 7.07
N VAL A 190 -18.61 -25.62 6.54
CA VAL A 190 -18.24 -24.47 5.71
C VAL A 190 -18.02 -24.94 4.29
N THR A 191 -18.36 -24.11 3.31
CA THR A 191 -18.04 -24.35 1.91
C THR A 191 -17.04 -23.30 1.46
N VAL A 192 -15.92 -23.75 0.91
CA VAL A 192 -14.83 -22.89 0.43
C VAL A 192 -14.81 -22.95 -1.09
N ASN A 193 -14.80 -21.80 -1.75
CA ASN A 193 -14.67 -21.72 -3.20
C ASN A 193 -13.22 -22.04 -3.59
N ILE A 194 -13.04 -23.01 -4.49
CA ILE A 194 -11.74 -23.43 -5.02
C ILE A 194 -11.75 -23.43 -6.55
N THR A 195 -12.63 -22.66 -7.17
CA THR A 195 -12.87 -22.68 -8.62
C THR A 195 -11.59 -22.38 -9.40
N ALA A 196 -10.86 -21.33 -9.03
CA ALA A 196 -9.60 -20.97 -9.68
C ALA A 196 -8.56 -22.09 -9.54
N ILE A 197 -8.38 -22.62 -8.33
CA ILE A 197 -7.43 -23.71 -8.05
C ILE A 197 -7.76 -24.96 -8.88
N ALA A 198 -9.04 -25.32 -8.98
CA ALA A 198 -9.49 -26.47 -9.76
C ALA A 198 -9.32 -26.27 -11.26
N GLN A 199 -9.61 -25.07 -11.77
CA GLN A 199 -9.38 -24.71 -13.17
C GLN A 199 -7.89 -24.77 -13.52
N GLN A 200 -7.02 -24.21 -12.68
CA GLN A 200 -5.56 -24.24 -12.86
C GLN A 200 -5.01 -25.67 -12.81
N ALA A 201 -5.45 -26.48 -11.85
CA ALA A 201 -5.04 -27.89 -11.75
C ALA A 201 -5.45 -28.70 -12.99
N LEU A 202 -6.66 -28.48 -13.52
CA LEU A 202 -7.12 -29.12 -14.75
C LEU A 202 -6.31 -28.65 -15.97
N ALA A 203 -6.05 -27.34 -16.07
CA ALA A 203 -5.26 -26.76 -17.16
C ALA A 203 -3.80 -27.27 -17.16
N ALA A 204 -3.24 -27.54 -15.97
CA ALA A 204 -1.94 -28.18 -15.79
C ALA A 204 -1.95 -29.70 -16.07
N GLY A 205 -3.12 -30.28 -16.40
CA GLY A 205 -3.27 -31.71 -16.70
C GLY A 205 -3.19 -32.62 -15.48
N LEU A 206 -3.43 -32.08 -14.28
CA LEU A 206 -3.36 -32.87 -13.04
C LEU A 206 -4.62 -33.73 -12.86
N SER A 207 -4.43 -34.97 -12.43
CA SER A 207 -5.55 -35.88 -12.11
C SER A 207 -6.07 -35.72 -10.69
N TYR A 208 -5.30 -35.04 -9.83
CA TYR A 208 -5.62 -34.77 -8.43
C TYR A 208 -5.41 -33.28 -8.16
N LEU A 209 -6.20 -32.76 -7.25
CA LEU A 209 -6.09 -31.40 -6.74
C LEU A 209 -5.70 -31.47 -5.26
N SER A 210 -4.60 -30.83 -4.91
CA SER A 210 -4.14 -30.72 -3.53
C SER A 210 -4.29 -29.28 -3.05
N LEU A 211 -4.73 -29.12 -1.81
CA LEU A 211 -5.05 -27.83 -1.19
C LEU A 211 -4.29 -27.67 0.12
N ALA A 212 -3.86 -26.45 0.39
CA ALA A 212 -3.57 -25.97 1.74
C ALA A 212 -4.78 -25.17 2.24
N VAL A 213 -5.17 -25.37 3.51
CA VAL A 213 -6.31 -24.71 4.14
C VAL A 213 -5.92 -24.21 5.52
N THR A 214 -6.31 -22.99 5.83
CA THR A 214 -5.95 -22.30 7.09
C THR A 214 -7.09 -21.38 7.52
N SER A 215 -7.05 -20.88 8.75
CA SER A 215 -8.03 -19.93 9.28
C SER A 215 -7.37 -18.63 9.73
N SER A 216 -8.15 -17.55 9.75
CA SER A 216 -7.78 -16.28 10.37
C SER A 216 -8.85 -15.81 11.36
N GLY A 217 -8.42 -14.99 12.32
CA GLY A 217 -9.22 -14.54 13.46
C GLY A 217 -8.90 -15.33 14.73
N MET A 218 -9.71 -15.14 15.77
CA MET A 218 -9.55 -15.79 17.08
C MET A 218 -10.56 -16.92 17.24
N ALA A 219 -10.15 -18.16 16.99
CA ALA A 219 -11.05 -19.29 17.11
C ALA A 219 -10.39 -20.66 17.29
N ILE A 220 -11.21 -21.60 17.75
CA ILE A 220 -10.96 -23.02 17.84
C ILE A 220 -11.93 -23.74 16.90
N TYR A 221 -11.40 -24.34 15.86
CA TYR A 221 -12.16 -25.18 14.92
C TYR A 221 -11.52 -26.56 14.84
N VAL A 222 -12.34 -27.60 14.94
CA VAL A 222 -11.91 -28.98 14.70
C VAL A 222 -12.76 -29.56 13.58
N LEU A 223 -12.10 -30.02 12.52
CA LEU A 223 -12.72 -30.58 11.33
C LEU A 223 -12.69 -32.11 11.36
N HIS A 224 -13.66 -32.74 10.70
CA HIS A 224 -13.61 -34.16 10.37
C HIS A 224 -12.62 -34.40 9.23
N SER A 225 -11.80 -35.45 9.34
CA SER A 225 -10.82 -35.86 8.32
C SER A 225 -11.37 -36.87 7.30
N SER A 226 -10.55 -37.29 6.33
CA SER A 226 -10.82 -38.38 5.39
C SER A 226 -10.93 -39.74 6.07
N GLU A 227 -10.38 -39.91 7.27
CA GLU A 227 -10.41 -41.16 8.04
C GLU A 227 -11.70 -41.27 8.86
N HIS A 228 -12.46 -40.17 9.00
CA HIS A 228 -13.64 -40.14 9.86
C HIS A 228 -14.61 -41.31 9.54
N PRO A 229 -15.14 -42.04 10.55
CA PRO A 229 -15.94 -43.25 10.34
C PRO A 229 -17.28 -43.01 9.64
N THR A 230 -17.81 -41.77 9.70
CA THR A 230 -19.02 -41.38 8.96
C THR A 230 -18.63 -40.74 7.64
N THR A 231 -18.84 -41.44 6.53
CA THR A 231 -18.48 -40.96 5.17
C THR A 231 -19.13 -39.64 4.79
N ALA A 232 -20.37 -39.40 5.21
CA ALA A 232 -21.10 -38.14 4.98
C ALA A 232 -20.56 -36.93 5.76
N LYS A 233 -19.54 -37.13 6.61
CA LYS A 233 -18.84 -36.06 7.34
C LYS A 233 -17.43 -35.80 6.81
N ARG A 234 -16.96 -36.61 5.87
CA ARG A 234 -15.62 -36.46 5.30
C ARG A 234 -15.56 -35.20 4.41
N PRO A 235 -14.41 -34.53 4.32
CA PRO A 235 -14.18 -33.44 3.38
C PRO A 235 -14.62 -33.85 1.98
N THR A 236 -15.48 -33.05 1.35
CA THR A 236 -16.06 -33.37 0.05
C THR A 236 -15.86 -32.21 -0.92
N MET A 237 -15.22 -32.48 -2.05
CA MET A 237 -15.13 -31.55 -3.17
C MET A 237 -16.32 -31.77 -4.11
N THR A 238 -16.94 -30.67 -4.54
CA THR A 238 -18.00 -30.64 -5.54
C THR A 238 -17.55 -29.78 -6.72
N VAL A 239 -17.71 -30.29 -7.94
CA VAL A 239 -17.28 -29.61 -9.17
C VAL A 239 -18.40 -29.66 -10.20
N THR A 240 -18.81 -28.48 -10.68
CA THR A 240 -19.68 -28.34 -11.84
C THR A 240 -18.81 -28.07 -13.06
N HIS A 241 -18.94 -28.90 -14.08
CA HIS A 241 -18.10 -28.87 -15.26
C HIS A 241 -18.92 -29.09 -16.54
N SER A 242 -18.28 -28.85 -17.68
CA SER A 242 -18.79 -29.13 -19.01
C SER A 242 -17.82 -30.02 -19.79
N ASN A 243 -18.27 -30.59 -20.91
CA ASN A 243 -17.41 -31.37 -21.81
C ASN A 243 -16.70 -30.50 -22.87
N SER A 244 -16.91 -29.19 -22.88
CA SER A 244 -16.21 -28.28 -23.79
C SER A 244 -14.86 -27.86 -23.23
N GLN A 245 -13.90 -27.70 -24.12
CA GLN A 245 -12.59 -27.14 -23.76
C GLN A 245 -12.76 -25.71 -23.23
N PRO A 246 -12.02 -25.31 -22.19
CA PRO A 246 -12.12 -23.96 -21.65
C PRO A 246 -11.74 -22.91 -22.68
N ALA A 247 -12.39 -21.75 -22.61
CA ALA A 247 -11.98 -20.60 -23.39
C ALA A 247 -10.56 -20.15 -22.95
N THR A 248 -9.70 -19.80 -23.90
CA THR A 248 -8.30 -19.45 -23.63
C THR A 248 -8.12 -17.94 -23.46
N GLY A 249 -7.31 -17.53 -22.49
CA GLY A 249 -6.71 -16.21 -22.47
C GLY A 249 -7.35 -15.16 -21.54
N ALA A 250 -7.88 -15.52 -20.37
CA ALA A 250 -8.20 -14.54 -19.32
C ALA A 250 -6.92 -13.90 -18.76
N ALA A 251 -6.82 -12.58 -18.80
CA ALA A 251 -5.72 -11.80 -18.26
C ALA A 251 -6.16 -10.36 -17.99
N VAL A 252 -5.41 -9.67 -17.14
CA VAL A 252 -5.57 -8.25 -16.82
C VAL A 252 -4.20 -7.69 -16.42
N LEU A 253 -4.03 -6.37 -16.40
CA LEU A 253 -2.83 -5.72 -15.86
C LEU A 253 -3.23 -4.49 -15.04
N LEU A 254 -2.71 -4.37 -13.83
CA LEU A 254 -2.94 -3.21 -12.96
C LEU A 254 -2.35 -1.94 -13.59
N SER A 255 -3.03 -0.79 -13.46
CA SER A 255 -2.51 0.49 -13.97
C SER A 255 -2.45 1.62 -12.95
N SER A 256 -3.42 1.74 -12.05
CA SER A 256 -3.41 2.75 -10.98
C SER A 256 -4.19 2.24 -9.77
N PRO A 257 -3.83 2.59 -8.53
CA PRO A 257 -2.61 3.31 -8.13
C PRO A 257 -1.33 2.60 -8.59
N ALA A 258 -0.25 3.37 -8.75
CA ALA A 258 1.05 2.80 -9.07
C ALA A 258 1.53 1.96 -7.88
N ASP A 259 2.25 0.86 -8.17
CA ASP A 259 2.77 0.00 -7.12
C ASP A 259 3.69 0.80 -6.17
N GLY A 260 3.41 0.72 -4.88
CA GLY A 260 4.11 1.44 -3.83
C GLY A 260 3.80 2.93 -3.70
N SER A 261 2.76 3.43 -4.36
CA SER A 261 2.34 4.83 -4.21
C SER A 261 1.61 5.10 -2.90
N VAL A 262 1.63 6.36 -2.46
CA VAL A 262 0.77 6.89 -1.39
C VAL A 262 -0.47 7.49 -2.04
N VAL A 263 -1.65 7.13 -1.55
CA VAL A 263 -2.93 7.52 -2.15
C VAL A 263 -3.63 8.53 -1.24
N MET A 264 -3.74 9.77 -1.72
CA MET A 264 -4.22 10.93 -0.95
C MET A 264 -5.46 11.56 -1.58
N THR A 265 -6.29 12.17 -0.74
CA THR A 265 -7.33 13.10 -1.19
C THR A 265 -6.70 14.38 -1.77
N PRO A 266 -7.37 15.10 -2.69
CA PRO A 266 -6.81 16.29 -3.33
C PRO A 266 -6.84 17.56 -2.46
N ASP A 267 -7.20 17.45 -1.19
CA ASP A 267 -7.39 18.58 -0.28
C ASP A 267 -6.06 19.05 0.34
N LEU A 268 -6.01 20.32 0.77
CA LEU A 268 -4.81 20.86 1.43
C LEU A 268 -4.52 20.13 2.74
N VAL A 269 -5.58 19.82 3.47
CA VAL A 269 -5.48 19.04 4.71
C VAL A 269 -5.18 17.61 4.27
N LEU A 270 -3.95 17.16 4.47
CA LEU A 270 -3.54 15.81 4.10
C LEU A 270 -4.43 14.79 4.81
N SER A 271 -4.98 13.88 4.00
CA SER A 271 -5.77 12.73 4.43
C SER A 271 -5.69 11.70 3.31
N ALA A 272 -5.50 10.44 3.68
CA ALA A 272 -5.45 9.34 2.74
C ALA A 272 -6.81 9.16 2.03
N ASP A 273 -6.78 8.79 0.76
CA ASP A 273 -8.00 8.44 0.04
C ASP A 273 -8.38 6.99 0.34
N THR A 274 -9.25 6.83 1.34
CA THR A 274 -9.81 5.54 1.79
C THR A 274 -10.84 4.93 0.83
N GLU A 275 -11.24 5.68 -0.20
CA GLU A 275 -12.16 5.25 -1.25
C GLU A 275 -11.47 5.26 -2.63
N PRO A 276 -10.28 4.65 -2.78
CA PRO A 276 -9.45 4.89 -3.93
C PRO A 276 -10.09 4.31 -5.19
N THR A 277 -9.83 4.98 -6.31
CA THR A 277 -10.18 4.45 -7.63
C THR A 277 -9.01 3.66 -8.20
N VAL A 278 -9.20 2.35 -8.33
CA VAL A 278 -8.26 1.46 -9.03
C VAL A 278 -8.60 1.36 -10.51
N SER A 279 -7.59 1.07 -11.32
CA SER A 279 -7.75 0.90 -12.76
C SER A 279 -6.87 -0.21 -13.29
N TRP A 280 -7.26 -0.74 -14.45
CA TRP A 280 -6.54 -1.78 -15.16
C TRP A 280 -6.60 -1.60 -16.68
N THR A 281 -5.71 -2.32 -17.34
CA THR A 281 -5.60 -2.43 -18.79
C THR A 281 -5.47 -3.90 -19.20
N ASN A 282 -5.41 -4.14 -20.52
CA ASN A 282 -5.21 -5.47 -21.11
C ASN A 282 -6.20 -6.56 -20.62
N LEU A 283 -7.42 -6.16 -20.27
CA LEU A 283 -8.48 -7.10 -19.89
C LEU A 283 -8.85 -7.98 -21.09
N SER A 284 -8.66 -9.28 -20.94
CA SER A 284 -9.07 -10.31 -21.90
C SER A 284 -10.08 -11.27 -21.27
N GLY A 285 -11.19 -10.74 -20.78
CA GLY A 285 -12.29 -11.51 -20.20
C GLY A 285 -13.61 -10.76 -20.28
N SER A 286 -14.66 -11.33 -19.70
CA SER A 286 -15.98 -10.72 -19.61
C SER A 286 -16.20 -9.92 -18.32
N GLY A 287 -15.36 -10.15 -17.30
CA GLY A 287 -15.44 -9.46 -16.01
C GLY A 287 -14.10 -9.42 -15.30
N VAL A 288 -14.12 -8.80 -14.12
CA VAL A 288 -13.02 -8.69 -13.18
C VAL A 288 -13.49 -8.95 -11.75
N GLU A 289 -12.57 -9.46 -10.94
CA GLU A 289 -12.68 -9.60 -9.48
C GLU A 289 -11.52 -8.85 -8.84
N ALA A 290 -11.82 -7.95 -7.92
CA ALA A 290 -10.87 -7.15 -7.16
C ALA A 290 -10.92 -7.56 -5.69
N HIS A 291 -9.77 -7.72 -5.06
CA HIS A 291 -9.67 -8.03 -3.63
C HIS A 291 -8.60 -7.15 -3.00
N PHE A 292 -8.92 -6.52 -1.88
CA PHE A 292 -8.02 -5.70 -1.07
C PHE A 292 -7.78 -6.32 0.30
N SER A 293 -6.60 -6.11 0.87
CA SER A 293 -6.25 -6.57 2.21
C SER A 293 -5.18 -5.67 2.83
N SER A 294 -5.20 -5.50 4.15
CA SER A 294 -4.10 -4.83 4.87
C SER A 294 -2.91 -5.76 5.15
N SER A 295 -2.94 -7.00 4.61
CA SER A 295 -1.84 -7.96 4.68
C SER A 295 -1.46 -8.47 3.30
N LYS A 296 -0.16 -8.56 3.05
CA LYS A 296 0.41 -9.13 1.80
C LYS A 296 -0.05 -10.55 1.50
N ASP A 297 -0.50 -11.27 2.52
CA ASP A 297 -0.93 -12.65 2.43
C ASP A 297 -2.46 -12.78 2.35
N PHE A 298 -3.22 -11.67 2.30
CA PHE A 298 -4.68 -11.63 2.14
C PHE A 298 -5.47 -12.39 3.22
N ARG A 299 -4.87 -12.60 4.39
CA ARG A 299 -5.45 -13.35 5.52
C ARG A 299 -5.69 -12.49 6.76
N GLU A 300 -5.71 -11.17 6.63
CA GLU A 300 -5.94 -10.30 7.78
C GLU A 300 -7.40 -10.38 8.23
N ALA A 301 -7.59 -10.70 9.52
CA ALA A 301 -8.92 -11.00 10.06
C ALA A 301 -9.72 -9.74 10.37
N THR A 302 -9.02 -8.61 10.48
CA THR A 302 -9.62 -7.29 10.74
C THR A 302 -10.02 -6.55 9.47
N ASP A 303 -9.67 -7.08 8.28
CA ASP A 303 -10.10 -6.53 7.00
C ASP A 303 -11.63 -6.58 6.83
N GLY A 304 -12.18 -5.55 6.20
CA GLY A 304 -13.58 -5.52 5.74
C GLY A 304 -13.87 -6.55 4.65
N ASP A 305 -15.12 -6.61 4.17
CA ASP A 305 -15.51 -7.48 3.06
C ASP A 305 -15.09 -6.86 1.72
N TRP A 306 -13.77 -6.73 1.52
CA TRP A 306 -13.15 -6.05 0.39
C TRP A 306 -12.92 -6.96 -0.82
N ASP A 307 -13.88 -7.84 -1.10
CA ASP A 307 -13.92 -8.75 -2.24
C ASP A 307 -15.05 -8.30 -3.18
N PHE A 308 -14.69 -7.74 -4.33
CA PHE A 308 -15.63 -7.14 -5.28
C PHE A 308 -15.60 -7.87 -6.61
N VAL A 309 -16.79 -8.17 -7.15
CA VAL A 309 -16.96 -8.83 -8.45
C VAL A 309 -17.83 -7.99 -9.36
N SER A 310 -17.48 -7.94 -10.64
CA SER A 310 -18.23 -7.21 -11.67
C SER A 310 -19.49 -7.92 -12.17
N TRP A 311 -19.85 -9.08 -11.59
CA TRP A 311 -21.05 -9.86 -11.92
C TRP A 311 -21.80 -10.28 -10.65
N PRO A 312 -23.13 -10.47 -10.70
CA PRO A 312 -24.01 -10.37 -11.87
C PRO A 312 -24.32 -8.94 -12.32
N SER A 313 -23.94 -7.92 -11.52
CA SER A 313 -24.08 -6.51 -11.86
C SER A 313 -22.73 -5.82 -11.89
N ASN A 314 -22.49 -5.03 -12.94
CA ASN A 314 -21.27 -4.23 -13.10
C ASN A 314 -21.46 -2.78 -12.59
N SER A 315 -22.43 -2.49 -11.72
CA SER A 315 -22.80 -1.11 -11.37
C SER A 315 -21.64 -0.29 -10.80
N ASP A 316 -20.74 -0.95 -10.07
CA ASP A 316 -19.59 -0.32 -9.41
C ASP A 316 -18.31 -0.39 -10.25
N PHE A 317 -18.37 -1.10 -11.39
CA PHE A 317 -17.26 -1.33 -12.31
C PHE A 317 -17.49 -0.62 -13.65
N SER A 318 -16.55 0.23 -14.05
CA SER A 318 -16.56 0.83 -15.39
C SER A 318 -15.65 0.04 -16.32
N ILE A 319 -16.21 -0.80 -17.19
CA ILE A 319 -15.45 -1.61 -18.16
C ILE A 319 -15.68 -1.06 -19.56
N SER A 320 -14.60 -0.66 -20.25
CA SER A 320 -14.61 -0.15 -21.61
C SER A 320 -13.52 -0.81 -22.46
N GLY A 321 -13.90 -1.84 -23.21
CA GLY A 321 -12.96 -2.62 -24.01
C GLY A 321 -12.00 -3.40 -23.10
N SER A 322 -10.70 -3.23 -23.31
CA SER A 322 -9.64 -3.87 -22.50
C SER A 322 -9.27 -3.10 -21.23
N ASN A 323 -9.92 -1.96 -20.95
CA ASN A 323 -9.58 -1.10 -19.82
C ASN A 323 -10.77 -0.97 -18.88
N GLY A 324 -10.51 -0.67 -17.62
CA GLY A 324 -11.59 -0.34 -16.70
C GLY A 324 -11.13 0.26 -15.39
N THR A 325 -12.11 0.68 -14.59
CA THR A 325 -11.91 1.28 -13.27
C THR A 325 -12.94 0.77 -12.27
N PHE A 326 -12.55 0.78 -10.99
CA PHE A 326 -13.40 0.48 -9.84
C PHE A 326 -13.07 1.46 -8.73
N THR A 327 -14.08 2.07 -8.11
CA THR A 327 -13.91 2.95 -6.95
C THR A 327 -14.42 2.21 -5.73
N VAL A 328 -13.60 2.11 -4.68
CA VAL A 328 -14.02 1.48 -3.43
C VAL A 328 -15.24 2.24 -2.87
N PRO A 329 -16.38 1.57 -2.64
CA PRO A 329 -17.58 2.24 -2.13
C PRO A 329 -17.37 2.76 -0.70
N SER A 330 -18.00 3.88 -0.35
CA SER A 330 -17.94 4.47 1.00
C SER A 330 -18.46 3.54 2.11
N SER A 331 -19.30 2.54 1.78
CA SER A 331 -19.73 1.52 2.75
C SER A 331 -18.61 0.57 3.18
N ASP A 332 -17.57 0.47 2.36
CA ASP A 332 -16.48 -0.49 2.46
C ASP A 332 -15.12 0.22 2.37
N ALA A 333 -15.08 1.50 2.79
CA ALA A 333 -13.88 2.32 2.82
C ALA A 333 -12.72 1.57 3.51
N LEU A 334 -11.53 1.72 2.94
CA LEU A 334 -10.32 1.11 3.43
C LEU A 334 -9.84 1.78 4.73
N LEU A 335 -8.89 1.15 5.41
CA LEU A 335 -8.35 1.65 6.67
C LEU A 335 -7.12 2.54 6.43
N GLU A 336 -7.10 3.72 7.04
CA GLU A 336 -5.90 4.55 7.19
C GLU A 336 -4.88 3.88 8.13
N GLY A 337 -3.64 4.35 8.09
CA GLY A 337 -2.52 3.75 8.83
C GLY A 337 -2.20 2.33 8.36
N LYS A 338 -2.36 2.05 7.05
CA LYS A 338 -2.11 0.72 6.49
C LYS A 338 -1.44 0.78 5.13
N THR A 339 -0.59 -0.22 4.91
CA THR A 339 -0.22 -0.65 3.56
C THR A 339 -1.33 -1.56 3.06
N ILE A 340 -2.01 -1.16 1.99
CA ILE A 340 -3.06 -1.96 1.36
C ILE A 340 -2.45 -2.73 0.20
N HIS A 341 -2.57 -4.05 0.27
CA HIS A 341 -2.31 -4.95 -0.83
C HIS A 341 -3.60 -5.18 -1.58
N TRP A 342 -3.56 -5.10 -2.90
CA TRP A 342 -4.72 -5.35 -3.74
C TRP A 342 -4.35 -6.25 -4.89
N ARG A 343 -5.34 -6.96 -5.39
CA ARG A 343 -5.18 -7.84 -6.53
C ARG A 343 -6.42 -7.86 -7.39
N LEU A 344 -6.21 -8.10 -8.67
CA LEU A 344 -7.24 -8.15 -9.68
C LEU A 344 -7.03 -9.40 -10.53
N ARG A 345 -8.12 -10.06 -10.90
CA ARG A 345 -8.08 -11.11 -11.93
C ARG A 345 -9.19 -10.91 -12.93
N SER A 346 -8.92 -11.32 -14.16
CA SER A 346 -9.90 -11.38 -15.22
C SER A 346 -10.76 -12.62 -15.06
N THR A 347 -12.04 -12.49 -15.36
CA THR A 347 -12.98 -13.60 -15.35
C THR A 347 -13.63 -13.77 -16.71
N MET A 348 -13.73 -15.03 -17.08
CA MET A 348 -14.47 -15.55 -18.21
C MET A 348 -15.42 -16.62 -17.67
N SER A 349 -16.54 -16.87 -18.35
CA SER A 349 -17.61 -17.75 -17.86
C SER A 349 -17.13 -19.09 -17.27
N ASP A 350 -16.02 -19.64 -17.78
CA ASP A 350 -15.46 -20.93 -17.38
C ASP A 350 -13.97 -20.90 -17.02
N GLN A 351 -13.37 -19.71 -16.88
CA GLN A 351 -11.95 -19.52 -16.54
C GLN A 351 -11.72 -18.25 -15.71
N LEU A 352 -10.91 -18.38 -14.67
CA LEU A 352 -10.34 -17.28 -13.90
C LEU A 352 -8.86 -17.15 -14.26
N SER A 353 -8.37 -15.93 -14.50
CA SER A 353 -6.94 -15.70 -14.67
C SER A 353 -6.20 -15.90 -13.35
N GLU A 354 -4.87 -15.95 -13.42
CA GLU A 354 -4.04 -15.70 -12.25
C GLU A 354 -4.31 -14.28 -11.71
N TRP A 355 -4.00 -14.09 -10.42
CA TRP A 355 -4.08 -12.81 -9.77
C TRP A 355 -2.91 -11.93 -10.20
N GLU A 356 -3.21 -10.71 -10.61
CA GLU A 356 -2.25 -9.62 -10.68
C GLU A 356 -2.33 -8.84 -9.37
N SER A 357 -1.19 -8.60 -8.73
CA SER A 357 -1.14 -7.97 -7.40
C SER A 357 -0.32 -6.67 -7.43
N GLY A 358 -0.71 -5.73 -6.57
CA GLY A 358 0.03 -4.52 -6.28
C GLY A 358 -0.26 -4.04 -4.88
N TRP A 359 0.34 -2.92 -4.49
CA TRP A 359 0.12 -2.33 -3.17
C TRP A 359 0.24 -0.80 -3.21
N PHE A 360 -0.38 -0.15 -2.25
CA PHE A 360 -0.31 1.29 -2.01
C PHE A 360 -0.45 1.57 -0.52
N MET A 361 -0.17 2.80 -0.10
CA MET A 361 -0.22 3.21 1.30
C MET A 361 -1.32 4.24 1.55
N LEU A 362 -1.98 4.10 2.69
CA LEU A 362 -2.95 5.03 3.22
C LEU A 362 -2.44 5.54 4.58
N PRO A 363 -1.68 6.65 4.61
CA PRO A 363 -1.15 7.20 5.86
C PRO A 363 -2.25 7.78 6.75
N GLU A 364 -2.07 7.66 8.07
CA GLU A 364 -2.87 8.39 9.05
C GLU A 364 -2.32 9.82 9.20
N HIS A 365 -3.21 10.81 9.34
CA HIS A 365 -2.84 12.22 9.45
C HIS A 365 -3.60 12.93 10.56
N ASP A 366 -2.93 13.85 11.27
CA ASP A 366 -3.54 14.74 12.27
C ASP A 366 -3.21 16.21 11.95
N VAL A 367 -3.69 16.64 10.78
CA VAL A 367 -3.41 17.97 10.23
C VAL A 367 -4.35 19.01 10.81
N THR A 368 -3.79 20.14 11.25
CA THR A 368 -4.57 21.31 11.69
C THR A 368 -4.54 22.42 10.63
N LEU A 369 -5.71 22.79 10.11
CA LEU A 369 -5.88 23.97 9.25
C LEU A 369 -5.88 25.26 10.08
N GLN A 370 -5.04 26.21 9.69
CA GLN A 370 -4.86 27.50 10.33
C GLN A 370 -5.75 28.58 9.70
N SER A 371 -6.05 29.62 10.48
CA SER A 371 -6.92 30.73 10.03
C SER A 371 -6.34 31.59 8.88
N ASN A 372 -5.02 31.54 8.68
CA ASN A 372 -4.31 32.20 7.58
C ASN A 372 -4.31 31.36 6.28
N GLY A 373 -4.91 30.16 6.29
CA GLY A 373 -4.99 29.27 5.14
C GLY A 373 -3.80 28.31 4.95
N SER A 374 -2.84 28.25 5.88
CA SER A 374 -1.86 27.18 5.93
C SER A 374 -2.33 25.99 6.77
N ALA A 375 -1.75 24.82 6.54
CA ALA A 375 -1.95 23.61 7.30
C ALA A 375 -0.65 23.27 8.04
N ASN A 376 -0.75 22.67 9.23
CA ASN A 376 0.41 22.15 9.92
C ASN A 376 0.19 20.76 10.48
N GLU A 377 1.28 20.01 10.57
CA GLU A 377 1.32 18.66 11.10
C GLU A 377 2.63 18.43 11.85
N THR A 378 2.57 17.54 12.84
CA THR A 378 3.72 17.08 13.62
C THR A 378 3.92 15.59 13.38
N TYR A 379 5.04 15.24 12.80
CA TYR A 379 5.41 13.85 12.53
C TYR A 379 6.39 13.34 13.59
N TYR A 380 6.04 12.22 14.18
CA TYR A 380 6.88 11.32 14.95
C TYR A 380 7.09 10.04 14.12
N ARG A 381 7.93 9.13 14.59
CA ARG A 381 8.14 7.82 13.95
C ARG A 381 6.84 7.10 13.60
N ASP A 382 5.87 7.14 14.51
CA ASP A 382 4.64 6.34 14.38
C ASP A 382 3.44 7.16 13.88
N THR A 383 3.60 8.44 13.53
CA THR A 383 2.48 9.34 13.21
C THR A 383 1.63 8.84 12.06
N LEU A 384 2.26 8.36 10.98
CA LEU A 384 1.52 7.88 9.80
C LEU A 384 0.91 6.49 10.02
N ASN A 385 1.25 5.82 11.12
CA ASN A 385 0.81 4.47 11.48
C ASN A 385 1.08 3.41 10.39
N LEU A 386 2.02 3.69 9.49
CA LEU A 386 2.45 2.77 8.45
C LEU A 386 3.36 1.69 9.04
N SER A 387 3.50 0.56 8.34
CA SER A 387 4.35 -0.55 8.79
C SER A 387 5.85 -0.20 8.80
N ARG A 388 6.24 0.82 8.03
CA ARG A 388 7.57 1.43 8.08
C ARG A 388 7.46 2.75 8.84
N GLY A 389 8.45 3.05 9.68
CA GLY A 389 8.47 4.28 10.47
C GLY A 389 8.60 5.52 9.59
N THR A 390 8.09 6.66 10.06
CA THR A 390 8.20 7.96 9.38
C THR A 390 9.51 8.69 9.71
N ILE A 391 10.11 8.36 10.86
CA ILE A 391 11.40 8.88 11.30
C ILE A 391 12.26 7.69 11.69
N ASP A 392 13.41 7.59 11.05
CA ASP A 392 14.47 6.66 11.44
C ASP A 392 15.60 7.46 12.10
N ASP A 393 16.23 6.90 13.13
CA ASP A 393 17.40 7.53 13.74
C ASP A 393 18.49 6.58 14.21
N THR A 394 19.72 7.09 14.18
CA THR A 394 20.88 6.37 14.66
C THR A 394 21.94 7.35 15.11
N TRP A 395 22.94 6.85 15.82
CA TRP A 395 24.09 7.64 16.20
C TRP A 395 25.35 6.78 16.18
N VAL A 396 26.45 7.41 15.79
CA VAL A 396 27.73 6.73 15.53
C VAL A 396 28.82 7.37 16.36
N ARG A 397 29.81 6.58 16.77
CA ARG A 397 30.85 7.03 17.72
C ARG A 397 32.22 6.45 17.44
N SER A 398 33.24 7.30 17.47
CA SER A 398 34.63 6.92 17.21
C SER A 398 35.25 6.01 18.29
N GLY A 399 34.75 6.07 19.52
CA GLY A 399 35.23 5.26 20.64
C GLY A 399 34.81 3.79 20.59
N MET A 400 33.75 3.49 19.84
CA MET A 400 33.33 2.12 19.51
C MET A 400 32.96 2.02 18.04
N PRO A 401 33.96 1.90 17.14
CA PRO A 401 33.72 2.11 15.72
C PRO A 401 32.78 1.11 15.02
N ASN A 402 32.58 -0.07 15.59
CA ASN A 402 31.72 -1.13 15.04
C ASN A 402 30.39 -1.26 15.81
N TYR A 403 30.01 -0.23 16.57
CA TYR A 403 28.77 -0.21 17.31
C TYR A 403 27.75 0.63 16.53
N SER A 404 26.63 0.00 16.17
CA SER A 404 25.47 0.69 15.62
C SER A 404 24.57 1.20 16.74
N GLY A 405 24.20 2.48 16.65
CA GLY A 405 23.37 3.17 17.64
C GLY A 405 21.87 3.07 17.38
N GLY A 406 21.41 2.52 16.25
CA GLY A 406 19.98 2.51 15.92
C GLY A 406 19.13 1.52 16.70
N ASN A 407 19.74 0.67 17.52
CA ASN A 407 19.01 -0.17 18.49
C ASN A 407 19.02 0.44 19.90
N ASP A 408 19.50 1.67 20.06
CA ASP A 408 19.51 2.34 21.36
C ASP A 408 18.13 2.94 21.65
N ASP A 409 17.31 2.20 22.38
CA ASP A 409 15.89 2.50 22.68
C ASP A 409 15.60 3.84 23.41
N SER A 410 16.59 4.67 23.74
CA SER A 410 16.33 5.86 24.57
C SER A 410 17.22 7.07 24.35
N SER A 411 18.36 6.95 23.69
CA SER A 411 19.28 8.10 23.64
C SER A 411 20.26 8.07 22.48
N MET A 412 20.46 9.26 21.90
CA MET A 412 21.47 9.55 20.91
C MET A 412 22.35 10.70 21.37
N ARG A 413 23.63 10.70 21.00
CA ARG A 413 24.57 11.75 21.41
C ARG A 413 25.27 12.39 20.22
N VAL A 414 25.58 13.67 20.38
CA VAL A 414 26.35 14.47 19.43
C VAL A 414 27.42 15.29 20.15
N GLY A 415 28.58 15.45 19.53
CA GLY A 415 29.74 16.18 20.05
C GLY A 415 30.88 15.25 20.44
N PHE A 416 31.65 15.60 21.47
CA PHE A 416 32.83 14.83 21.86
C PHE A 416 32.84 14.53 23.36
N SER A 417 33.11 13.28 23.71
CA SER A 417 33.32 12.81 25.07
C SER A 417 34.75 12.32 25.28
N ASN A 418 35.35 12.67 26.41
CA ASN A 418 36.68 12.15 26.78
C ASN A 418 36.67 10.66 27.21
N ASN A 419 35.49 10.06 27.30
CA ASN A 419 35.34 8.64 27.56
C ASN A 419 35.76 7.85 26.31
N THR A 420 36.66 6.89 26.49
CA THR A 420 37.23 6.07 25.40
C THR A 420 36.19 5.25 24.63
N ASN A 421 35.02 5.01 25.21
CA ASN A 421 33.93 4.29 24.55
C ASN A 421 33.05 5.19 23.64
N TYR A 422 33.25 6.50 23.67
CA TYR A 422 32.44 7.46 22.92
C TYR A 422 33.30 8.24 21.93
N GLY A 423 34.25 9.07 22.42
CA GLY A 423 35.01 9.97 21.54
C GLY A 423 34.10 10.97 20.83
N GLU A 424 34.38 11.25 19.56
CA GLU A 424 33.51 11.98 18.63
C GLU A 424 32.24 11.18 18.32
N MET A 425 31.08 11.86 18.31
CA MET A 425 29.74 11.29 18.17
C MET A 425 28.90 12.14 17.21
N HIS A 426 28.20 11.48 16.29
CA HIS A 426 27.25 12.11 15.36
C HIS A 426 25.88 11.46 15.50
N THR A 427 24.82 12.23 15.32
CA THR A 427 23.44 11.72 15.29
C THR A 427 22.88 11.91 13.88
N MET A 428 22.15 10.92 13.38
CA MET A 428 21.55 10.93 12.05
C MET A 428 20.05 10.71 12.18
N ILE A 429 19.27 11.51 11.47
CA ILE A 429 17.80 11.44 11.46
C ILE A 429 17.36 11.40 10.00
N ARG A 430 16.51 10.46 9.60
CA ARG A 430 15.85 10.47 8.30
C ARG A 430 14.35 10.65 8.49
N PHE A 431 13.77 11.53 7.69
CA PHE A 431 12.34 11.78 7.66
C PHE A 431 11.77 11.35 6.31
N ASP A 432 10.88 10.35 6.32
CA ASP A 432 10.22 9.82 5.14
C ASP A 432 9.10 10.75 4.65
N LEU A 433 9.51 11.86 4.04
CA LEU A 433 8.58 12.83 3.45
C LEU A 433 7.70 12.23 2.32
N PRO A 434 8.17 11.32 1.45
CA PRO A 434 7.31 10.63 0.48
C PRO A 434 6.09 9.94 1.10
N ASP A 435 6.27 9.23 2.21
CA ASP A 435 5.19 8.48 2.85
C ASP A 435 4.10 9.39 3.46
N THR A 436 4.41 10.67 3.68
CA THR A 436 3.40 11.68 4.11
C THR A 436 2.38 12.01 3.01
N GLY A 437 2.63 11.63 1.75
CA GLY A 437 1.76 12.00 0.64
C GLY A 437 1.68 13.52 0.38
N MET A 438 2.68 14.29 0.84
CA MET A 438 2.71 15.74 0.65
C MET A 438 2.52 16.11 -0.83
N HIS A 439 1.61 17.03 -1.09
CA HIS A 439 1.27 17.38 -2.47
C HIS A 439 2.46 18.03 -3.18
N THR A 440 2.67 17.64 -4.44
CA THR A 440 3.78 18.18 -5.26
C THR A 440 3.67 19.68 -5.52
N ASN A 441 2.48 20.28 -5.39
CA ASN A 441 2.22 21.72 -5.49
C ASN A 441 2.00 22.38 -4.12
N ALA A 442 2.37 21.73 -3.02
CA ALA A 442 2.47 22.37 -1.71
C ALA A 442 3.74 23.24 -1.64
N THR A 443 3.64 24.33 -0.89
CA THR A 443 4.78 25.19 -0.52
C THR A 443 4.95 25.13 0.99
N ILE A 444 6.16 24.79 1.43
CA ILE A 444 6.52 24.79 2.85
C ILE A 444 6.73 26.23 3.32
N GLU A 445 5.99 26.64 4.36
CA GLU A 445 6.23 27.90 5.07
C GLU A 445 7.29 27.74 6.15
N SER A 446 7.32 26.60 6.84
CA SER A 446 8.35 26.29 7.83
C SER A 446 8.47 24.77 8.00
N ALA A 447 9.70 24.28 8.18
CA ALA A 447 9.96 22.92 8.65
C ALA A 447 10.98 22.93 9.79
N LYS A 448 10.67 22.25 10.89
CA LYS A 448 11.54 22.22 12.09
C LYS A 448 11.79 20.80 12.55
N LEU A 449 13.06 20.44 12.69
CA LEU A 449 13.48 19.23 13.37
C LEU A 449 13.59 19.55 14.87
N SER A 450 12.61 19.09 15.63
CA SER A 450 12.53 19.31 17.08
C SER A 450 13.08 18.09 17.82
N MET A 451 14.15 18.30 18.59
CA MET A 451 14.78 17.28 19.43
C MET A 451 14.73 17.66 20.91
N ARG A 452 14.61 16.66 21.79
CA ARG A 452 14.53 16.88 23.24
C ARG A 452 15.82 16.46 23.91
N ARG A 453 16.57 17.43 24.44
CA ARG A 453 17.77 17.20 25.24
C ARG A 453 17.42 16.46 26.53
N THR A 454 18.08 15.33 26.78
CA THR A 454 17.96 14.51 28.00
C THR A 454 19.12 14.79 28.95
N ASP A 455 20.33 14.96 28.40
CA ASP A 455 21.54 15.26 29.16
C ASP A 455 22.52 16.11 28.33
N ARG A 456 23.57 16.62 28.96
CA ARG A 456 24.68 17.30 28.29
C ARG A 456 25.91 17.41 29.18
N GLU A 457 27.03 17.68 28.53
CA GLU A 457 28.24 18.16 29.16
C GLU A 457 28.73 19.41 28.42
N GLY A 458 29.14 20.43 29.18
CA GLY A 458 29.72 21.65 28.64
C GLY A 458 28.79 22.47 27.73
N ASP A 459 29.39 23.17 26.78
CA ASP A 459 28.76 24.23 25.96
C ASP A 459 28.86 23.94 24.46
N ALA A 460 28.66 22.67 24.08
CA ALA A 460 28.73 22.22 22.69
C ALA A 460 27.79 23.00 21.76
N TRP A 461 28.30 23.58 20.68
CA TRP A 461 27.48 24.04 19.58
C TRP A 461 27.12 22.85 18.71
N ILE A 462 25.82 22.63 18.49
CA ILE A 462 25.31 21.52 17.69
C ILE A 462 24.74 22.11 16.41
N SER A 463 25.24 21.68 15.26
CA SER A 463 24.75 22.05 13.95
C SER A 463 23.96 20.91 13.32
N VAL A 464 22.94 21.23 12.53
CA VAL A 464 22.26 20.26 11.67
C VAL A 464 22.61 20.54 10.21
N HIS A 465 22.84 19.47 9.45
CA HIS A 465 23.15 19.55 8.03
C HIS A 465 22.26 18.57 7.27
N GLU A 466 21.91 18.91 6.03
CA GLU A 466 21.35 17.93 5.11
C GLU A 466 22.45 16.95 4.69
N GLN A 467 22.11 15.66 4.70
CA GLN A 467 22.95 14.59 4.21
C GLN A 467 22.35 14.01 2.93
N TYR A 468 22.99 14.23 1.79
CA TYR A 468 22.51 13.71 0.49
C TYR A 468 22.71 12.19 0.32
N LEU A 469 23.47 11.55 1.23
CA LEU A 469 23.58 10.10 1.28
C LEU A 469 22.39 9.53 2.06
N ASN A 470 21.44 8.94 1.33
CA ASN A 470 20.17 8.47 1.86
C ASN A 470 20.12 6.95 2.12
N ASP A 471 21.15 6.20 1.75
CA ASP A 471 21.21 4.72 1.79
C ASP A 471 21.77 4.14 3.10
N TRP A 472 21.92 4.96 4.15
CA TRP A 472 22.29 4.46 5.46
C TRP A 472 21.17 3.63 6.10
N SER A 473 21.54 2.63 6.89
CA SER A 473 20.62 1.74 7.60
C SER A 473 20.59 2.10 9.08
N GLU A 474 19.40 2.33 9.63
CA GLU A 474 19.17 2.59 11.06
C GLU A 474 19.91 1.60 11.94
N ASN A 475 19.70 0.31 11.68
CA ASN A 475 20.17 -0.78 12.52
C ASN A 475 21.63 -1.16 12.27
N ASP A 476 22.21 -0.79 11.13
CA ASP A 476 23.53 -1.27 10.72
C ASP A 476 24.60 -0.17 10.61
N ALA A 477 24.21 1.11 10.58
CA ALA A 477 25.14 2.22 10.53
C ALA A 477 26.01 2.28 11.80
N ASP A 478 27.33 2.24 11.63
CA ASP A 478 28.31 2.42 12.71
C ASP A 478 29.33 3.52 12.32
N TRP A 479 30.41 3.70 13.07
CA TRP A 479 31.41 4.73 12.72
C TRP A 479 32.17 4.43 11.42
N ASN A 480 32.25 3.17 11.02
CA ASN A 480 33.05 2.73 9.88
C ASN A 480 32.21 2.58 8.61
N THR A 481 30.96 2.15 8.74
CA THR A 481 30.05 1.80 7.63
C THR A 481 28.68 2.45 7.77
N SER A 482 28.08 2.84 6.64
CA SER A 482 26.75 3.47 6.60
C SER A 482 25.59 2.49 6.67
N ASP A 483 25.81 1.25 6.27
CA ASP A 483 24.79 0.20 6.15
C ASP A 483 25.30 -1.18 6.59
N GLY A 484 26.42 -1.22 7.34
CA GLY A 484 27.11 -2.45 7.72
C GLY A 484 28.04 -3.03 6.64
N ILE A 485 28.09 -2.46 5.43
CA ILE A 485 28.87 -2.96 4.29
C ILE A 485 29.73 -1.86 3.66
N ASN A 486 29.12 -0.73 3.32
CA ASN A 486 29.73 0.39 2.63
C ASN A 486 30.37 1.34 3.64
N ASN A 487 31.65 1.66 3.44
CA ASN A 487 32.36 2.54 4.36
C ASN A 487 31.92 4.00 4.22
N TRP A 488 31.89 4.73 5.34
CA TRP A 488 31.92 6.19 5.31
C TRP A 488 33.20 6.69 4.64
N THR A 489 33.11 7.85 4.01
CA THR A 489 34.28 8.53 3.42
C THR A 489 35.12 9.25 4.49
N SER A 490 34.52 9.64 5.62
CA SER A 490 35.20 10.08 6.84
C SER A 490 34.38 9.62 8.05
N GLY A 491 34.97 8.95 9.04
CA GLY A 491 34.26 8.23 10.11
C GLY A 491 32.90 8.84 10.54
N GLY A 492 31.83 8.07 10.39
CA GLY A 492 30.46 8.48 10.71
C GLY A 492 29.90 9.64 9.87
N THR A 493 30.52 9.99 8.73
CA THR A 493 30.10 11.09 7.84
C THR A 493 30.41 10.79 6.37
N ALA A 494 29.55 11.24 5.47
CA ALA A 494 29.78 11.16 4.04
C ALA A 494 30.37 12.49 3.50
N TRP A 495 31.69 12.53 3.24
CA TRP A 495 32.45 13.55 2.53
C TRP A 495 33.02 13.04 1.19
N GLY A 496 32.39 13.40 0.07
CA GLY A 496 32.86 13.09 -1.27
C GLY A 496 32.41 14.11 -2.31
N VAL A 497 32.99 14.07 -3.52
CA VAL A 497 32.65 14.99 -4.63
C VAL A 497 31.17 14.89 -5.06
N TYR A 498 30.51 13.77 -4.73
CA TYR A 498 29.10 13.48 -5.01
C TYR A 498 28.27 13.18 -3.74
N GLU A 499 28.87 13.25 -2.55
CA GLU A 499 28.26 12.91 -1.25
C GLU A 499 28.62 14.04 -0.28
N LYS A 500 27.82 15.10 -0.28
CA LYS A 500 28.19 16.38 0.35
C LYS A 500 27.39 16.59 1.63
N ILE A 501 28.05 16.69 2.78
CA ILE A 501 27.47 17.43 3.90
C ILE A 501 27.58 18.92 3.54
N GLY A 502 26.44 19.60 3.44
CA GLY A 502 26.37 21.03 3.11
C GLY A 502 26.85 21.92 4.28
N THR A 503 26.75 23.24 4.12
CA THR A 503 26.79 24.16 5.27
C THR A 503 25.68 23.81 6.26
N ALA A 504 25.82 24.22 7.51
CA ALA A 504 24.77 24.00 8.50
C ALA A 504 23.47 24.67 8.03
N LEU A 505 22.34 23.97 8.18
CA LEU A 505 21.01 24.56 8.01
C LEU A 505 20.64 25.42 9.23
N ASP A 506 21.06 24.98 10.42
CA ASP A 506 20.91 25.72 11.68
C ASP A 506 21.95 25.24 12.70
N VAL A 507 22.25 26.09 13.69
CA VAL A 507 23.17 25.81 14.79
C VAL A 507 22.64 26.33 16.12
N LEU A 508 22.62 25.47 17.13
CA LEU A 508 22.10 25.79 18.45
C LEU A 508 23.12 25.47 19.55
N ASN A 509 23.16 26.33 20.57
CA ASN A 509 24.02 26.10 21.72
C ASN A 509 23.43 25.01 22.64
N GLY A 510 24.23 23.98 22.92
CA GLY A 510 23.95 22.87 23.83
C GLY A 510 23.64 23.27 25.26
N ASN A 511 24.06 24.45 25.71
CA ASN A 511 23.78 25.07 27.03
C ASN A 511 22.58 26.03 27.03
N LYS A 512 21.78 26.08 25.96
CA LYS A 512 20.57 26.93 25.95
C LYS A 512 19.61 26.60 27.10
N THR A 513 18.86 27.63 27.50
CA THR A 513 17.76 27.49 28.47
C THR A 513 16.62 26.69 27.86
N GLY A 514 16.01 25.82 28.66
CA GLY A 514 15.04 24.86 28.18
C GLY A 514 15.71 23.69 27.46
N PRO A 515 15.00 22.57 27.27
CA PRO A 515 15.60 21.36 26.73
C PRO A 515 15.21 21.05 25.28
N THR A 516 14.32 21.83 24.66
CA THR A 516 13.89 21.60 23.27
C THR A 516 14.81 22.33 22.31
N PHE A 517 15.29 21.61 21.31
CA PHE A 517 16.13 22.09 20.21
C PHE A 517 15.29 22.03 18.95
N ASP A 518 14.83 23.18 18.47
CA ASP A 518 14.08 23.29 17.24
C ASP A 518 15.05 23.79 16.17
N PHE A 519 15.63 22.88 15.40
CA PHE A 519 16.50 23.22 14.29
C PHE A 519 15.65 23.61 13.08
N ASP A 520 15.95 24.74 12.45
CA ASP A 520 15.32 25.14 11.20
C ASP A 520 15.89 24.33 10.03
N VAL A 521 15.02 23.55 9.38
CA VAL A 521 15.36 22.73 8.21
C VAL A 521 14.46 23.09 7.01
N THR A 522 13.80 24.25 7.07
CA THR A 522 12.83 24.72 6.07
C THR A 522 13.42 24.68 4.66
N PHE A 523 14.66 25.15 4.50
CA PHE A 523 15.34 25.18 3.21
C PHE A 523 15.46 23.78 2.59
N ALA A 524 15.96 22.80 3.34
CA ALA A 524 16.15 21.43 2.84
C ALA A 524 14.82 20.79 2.38
N VAL A 525 13.74 20.99 3.16
CA VAL A 525 12.42 20.47 2.79
C VAL A 525 11.83 21.18 1.57
N GLN A 526 12.06 22.49 1.42
CA GLN A 526 11.65 23.25 0.24
C GLN A 526 12.39 22.81 -1.02
N GLU A 527 13.71 22.61 -0.95
CA GLU A 527 14.50 22.07 -2.06
C GLU A 527 13.99 20.68 -2.47
N TYR A 528 13.77 19.79 -1.48
CA TYR A 528 13.26 18.45 -1.75
C TYR A 528 11.89 18.48 -2.45
N LEU A 529 10.93 19.27 -1.94
CA LEU A 529 9.62 19.36 -2.60
C LEU A 529 9.67 19.98 -3.99
N ARG A 530 10.67 20.82 -4.28
CA ARG A 530 10.86 21.37 -5.62
C ARG A 530 11.33 20.31 -6.62
N ASP A 531 12.23 19.44 -6.18
CA ASP A 531 12.64 18.30 -6.99
C ASP A 531 11.46 17.36 -7.22
N VAL A 532 10.64 17.12 -6.20
CA VAL A 532 9.39 16.36 -6.29
C VAL A 532 8.37 17.04 -7.21
N ASN A 533 8.25 18.36 -7.20
CA ASN A 533 7.37 19.09 -8.11
C ASN A 533 7.78 18.89 -9.58
N THR A 534 9.09 18.82 -9.83
CA THR A 534 9.65 18.69 -11.18
C THR A 534 9.60 17.25 -11.70
N TRP A 535 9.91 16.28 -10.84
CA TRP A 535 10.15 14.89 -11.25
C TRP A 535 9.18 13.88 -10.63
N GLY A 536 8.27 14.32 -9.75
CA GLY A 536 7.52 13.43 -8.86
C GLY A 536 8.40 12.81 -7.77
N TYR A 537 7.80 12.03 -6.89
CA TYR A 537 8.54 11.26 -5.90
C TYR A 537 9.37 10.16 -6.61
N GLN A 538 10.70 10.22 -6.47
CA GLN A 538 11.64 9.33 -7.16
C GLN A 538 11.98 8.05 -6.36
N GLY A 539 11.11 7.61 -5.45
CA GLY A 539 11.35 6.43 -4.61
C GLY A 539 12.54 6.56 -3.62
N SER A 540 12.94 7.80 -3.31
CA SER A 540 13.97 8.09 -2.28
C SER A 540 13.40 7.81 -0.88
N PRO A 541 14.18 7.35 0.12
CA PRO A 541 13.72 7.07 1.48
C PRO A 541 13.47 8.35 2.32
N GLY A 542 13.11 9.47 1.68
CA GLY A 542 12.94 10.77 2.32
C GLY A 542 14.20 11.64 2.35
N ILE A 543 14.29 12.51 3.37
CA ILE A 543 15.35 13.50 3.61
C ILE A 543 16.16 13.07 4.83
N SER A 544 17.48 13.00 4.69
CA SER A 544 18.39 12.68 5.80
C SER A 544 19.07 13.93 6.34
N PHE A 545 19.19 14.00 7.66
CA PHE A 545 19.90 15.03 8.40
C PHE A 545 20.99 14.39 9.26
N ILE A 546 22.10 15.10 9.40
CA ILE A 546 23.17 14.75 10.33
C ILE A 546 23.41 15.91 11.29
N LEU A 547 23.49 15.58 12.57
CA LEU A 547 23.85 16.51 13.63
C LEU A 547 25.31 16.31 13.99
N LEU A 548 26.05 17.42 13.95
CA LEU A 548 27.47 17.48 14.25
C LEU A 548 27.70 18.40 15.45
N GLY A 549 28.85 18.22 16.11
CA GLY A 549 29.25 19.02 17.26
C GLY A 549 30.77 19.11 17.37
N PRO A 550 31.30 19.54 18.52
CA PRO A 550 32.74 19.61 18.73
C PRO A 550 33.40 18.24 18.51
N THR A 551 34.59 18.23 17.90
CA THR A 551 35.35 17.00 17.58
C THR A 551 36.47 16.71 18.58
N SER A 552 36.58 17.50 19.65
CA SER A 552 37.53 17.31 20.74
C SER A 552 37.03 17.98 22.03
N GLY A 553 37.64 17.64 23.17
CA GLY A 553 37.29 18.23 24.47
C GLY A 553 36.46 17.29 25.34
N ASN A 554 35.41 17.81 25.96
CA ASN A 554 34.40 17.04 26.67
C ASN A 554 33.08 17.81 26.65
N ASP A 555 32.59 18.11 25.45
CA ASP A 555 31.41 18.92 25.19
C ASP A 555 30.47 18.12 24.29
N TRP A 556 29.31 17.72 24.82
CA TRP A 556 28.34 16.90 24.08
C TRP A 556 26.91 17.15 24.57
N VAL A 557 25.94 16.79 23.73
CA VAL A 557 24.51 16.84 24.04
C VAL A 557 23.92 15.45 23.79
N GLU A 558 23.03 15.01 24.67
CA GLU A 558 22.23 13.80 24.49
C GLU A 558 20.77 14.19 24.22
N PHE A 559 20.17 13.53 23.24
CA PHE A 559 18.76 13.64 22.84
C PHE A 559 18.06 12.30 23.00
N GLY A 560 16.74 12.31 23.17
CA GLY A 560 15.93 11.08 23.07
C GLY A 560 15.92 10.53 21.63
N SER A 561 15.83 9.20 21.48
CA SER A 561 15.62 8.51 20.20
C SER A 561 14.14 8.41 19.84
N SER A 562 13.84 8.01 18.61
CA SER A 562 12.49 7.81 18.06
C SER A 562 11.72 6.70 18.75
N GLU A 563 12.42 5.76 19.38
CA GLU A 563 11.89 4.64 20.13
C GLU A 563 11.67 4.94 21.62
N ASP A 564 12.12 6.10 22.12
CA ASP A 564 12.06 6.44 23.54
C ASP A 564 10.66 6.20 24.12
N GLY A 565 10.57 5.47 25.24
CA GLY A 565 9.29 5.11 25.85
C GLY A 565 8.42 6.30 26.26
N GLY A 566 9.02 7.48 26.45
CA GLY A 566 8.33 8.75 26.64
C GLY A 566 8.19 9.50 25.32
N TRP A 567 6.99 9.48 24.74
CA TRP A 567 6.66 10.17 23.48
C TRP A 567 7.11 11.65 23.39
N THR A 568 7.18 12.36 24.51
CA THR A 568 7.65 13.76 24.56
C THR A 568 9.16 13.95 24.38
N TYR A 569 9.95 12.87 24.47
CA TYR A 569 11.41 12.88 24.27
C TYR A 569 11.82 12.54 22.84
N ARG A 570 10.93 11.90 22.09
CA ARG A 570 11.19 11.49 20.70
C ARG A 570 11.44 12.70 19.79
N PRO A 571 12.36 12.59 18.82
CA PRO A 571 12.49 13.57 17.76
C PRO A 571 11.18 13.67 16.97
N LYS A 572 10.93 14.86 16.43
CA LYS A 572 9.74 15.12 15.62
C LYS A 572 10.00 16.18 14.55
N MET A 573 9.30 16.04 13.44
CA MET A 573 9.31 17.00 12.34
C MET A 573 8.02 17.84 12.39
N LEU A 574 8.14 19.15 12.53
CA LEU A 574 7.02 20.09 12.44
C LEU A 574 7.01 20.72 11.05
N ILE A 575 5.96 20.52 10.27
CA ILE A 575 5.85 21.13 8.94
C ILE A 575 4.60 22.00 8.89
N THR A 576 4.75 23.23 8.41
CA THR A 576 3.66 24.13 8.04
C THR A 576 3.75 24.39 6.55
N TYR A 577 2.64 24.20 5.84
CA TYR A 577 2.57 24.26 4.38
C TYR A 577 1.26 24.86 3.91
N LYS A 578 1.24 25.33 2.66
CA LYS A 578 0.04 25.85 1.98
C LYS A 578 0.09 25.49 0.50
N TRP A 579 -0.99 25.75 -0.24
CA TRP A 579 -0.92 25.69 -1.69
C TRP A 579 0.03 26.75 -2.24
N GLY A 580 0.85 26.37 -3.22
CA GLY A 580 1.67 27.30 -3.98
C GLY A 580 1.95 26.79 -5.39
N ASP A 581 2.95 27.39 -6.04
CA ASP A 581 3.34 27.09 -7.42
C ASP A 581 4.62 26.25 -7.52
N GLY A 582 5.27 25.97 -6.38
CA GLY A 582 6.52 25.20 -6.32
C GLY A 582 7.73 25.94 -6.92
N VAL A 583 7.61 27.23 -7.22
CA VAL A 583 8.66 28.00 -7.91
C VAL A 583 9.65 28.56 -6.89
N ALA A 584 10.94 28.31 -7.12
CA ALA A 584 12.02 28.90 -6.34
C ALA A 584 12.10 30.42 -6.56
N PRO A 585 12.37 31.22 -5.51
CA PRO A 585 12.83 32.60 -5.67
C PRO A 585 14.11 32.65 -6.53
N SER A 586 14.35 33.78 -7.21
CA SER A 586 15.58 33.95 -7.97
C SER A 586 16.77 34.12 -7.00
N PRO A 587 17.89 33.41 -7.20
CA PRO A 587 19.05 33.55 -6.32
C PRO A 587 19.63 34.98 -6.43
N THR A 588 19.94 35.57 -5.28
CA THR A 588 20.59 36.88 -5.20
C THR A 588 22.11 36.76 -5.29
N THR A 589 22.79 37.82 -5.73
CA THR A 589 24.26 37.87 -5.78
C THR A 589 24.81 39.01 -4.93
N VAL A 590 25.80 38.72 -4.08
CA VAL A 590 26.43 39.72 -3.22
C VAL A 590 27.33 40.65 -4.06
N LEU A 591 27.11 41.96 -3.94
CA LEU A 591 27.87 43.01 -4.62
C LEU A 591 28.92 43.66 -3.72
N SER A 592 28.68 43.74 -2.41
CA SER A 592 29.62 44.33 -1.45
C SER A 592 29.26 43.94 0.00
N PRO A 593 30.25 43.77 0.90
CA PRO A 593 31.64 43.53 0.59
C PRO A 593 31.77 42.23 -0.24
N LEU A 594 32.72 42.21 -1.17
CA LEU A 594 33.02 40.99 -1.91
C LEU A 594 33.69 39.97 -0.97
N ASP A 595 33.67 38.70 -1.39
CA ASP A 595 34.38 37.65 -0.66
C ASP A 595 35.86 38.02 -0.44
N GLY A 596 36.32 37.88 0.80
CA GLY A 596 37.65 38.28 1.26
C GLY A 596 37.92 39.80 1.37
N GLN A 597 36.95 40.67 1.10
CA GLN A 597 37.14 42.12 1.16
C GLN A 597 37.08 42.65 2.61
N GLY A 598 38.18 43.26 3.06
CA GLY A 598 38.21 43.97 4.36
C GLY A 598 37.37 45.25 4.35
N VAL A 599 36.56 45.43 5.40
CA VAL A 599 35.73 46.62 5.64
C VAL A 599 36.35 47.49 6.74
N TRP A 600 36.50 48.80 6.47
CA TRP A 600 37.30 49.70 7.32
C TRP A 600 36.63 51.06 7.55
N VAL A 601 36.76 51.60 8.76
CA VAL A 601 36.42 52.98 9.13
C VAL A 601 37.72 53.78 9.27
N ASN A 602 37.81 54.92 8.56
CA ASN A 602 38.92 55.85 8.68
C ASN A 602 38.52 57.06 9.53
N SER A 603 39.06 57.17 10.74
CA SER A 603 38.87 58.33 11.61
C SER A 603 40.20 59.03 11.84
N SER A 604 40.44 60.12 11.10
CA SER A 604 41.57 61.05 11.31
C SER A 604 42.88 60.35 11.71
N TYR A 605 43.38 59.45 10.85
CA TYR A 605 44.61 58.65 10.99
C TYR A 605 44.52 57.32 11.77
N ASN A 606 43.36 56.92 12.27
CA ASN A 606 43.14 55.58 12.83
C ASN A 606 42.29 54.73 11.87
N LEU A 607 42.82 53.56 11.49
CA LEU A 607 42.11 52.56 10.70
C LEU A 607 41.62 51.47 11.64
N SER A 608 40.30 51.34 11.77
CA SER A 608 39.66 50.25 12.51
C SER A 608 38.72 49.48 11.60
N GLY A 609 38.43 48.23 11.93
CA GLY A 609 37.40 47.47 11.22
C GLY A 609 36.03 48.15 11.35
N ASP A 610 35.25 48.14 10.28
CA ASP A 610 33.84 48.52 10.35
C ASP A 610 33.05 47.38 10.98
N THR A 611 32.47 47.61 12.16
CA THR A 611 31.65 46.63 12.89
C THR A 611 30.19 46.66 12.46
N THR A 612 29.80 47.58 11.56
CA THR A 612 28.45 47.72 11.01
C THR A 612 28.52 47.97 9.50
N PRO A 613 29.20 47.08 8.73
CA PRO A 613 29.34 47.29 7.30
C PRO A 613 27.98 47.21 6.60
N MET A 614 27.79 48.02 5.58
CA MET A 614 26.63 47.92 4.69
C MET A 614 26.85 46.79 3.69
N LEU A 615 25.95 45.81 3.71
CA LEU A 615 25.91 44.74 2.72
C LEU A 615 25.11 45.22 1.51
N LYS A 616 25.48 44.75 0.32
CA LYS A 616 24.77 45.05 -0.93
C LYS A 616 24.64 43.81 -1.78
N TRP A 617 23.49 43.64 -2.42
CA TRP A 617 23.23 42.56 -3.35
C TRP A 617 22.47 43.04 -4.59
N ASP A 618 22.52 42.25 -5.66
CA ASP A 618 21.78 42.50 -6.89
C ASP A 618 20.28 42.25 -6.66
N THR A 619 19.45 43.19 -7.07
CA THR A 619 17.98 43.09 -6.97
C THR A 619 17.33 42.61 -8.27
N THR A 620 18.14 42.31 -9.30
CA THR A 620 17.64 41.81 -10.59
C THR A 620 16.91 40.49 -10.40
N GLY A 621 15.61 40.46 -10.74
CA GLY A 621 14.76 39.27 -10.59
C GLY A 621 13.96 39.21 -9.29
N ILE A 622 14.32 40.03 -8.29
CA ILE A 622 13.61 40.14 -7.01
C ILE A 622 12.47 41.15 -7.18
N SER A 623 11.25 40.65 -7.37
CA SER A 623 10.06 41.52 -7.56
C SER A 623 9.13 41.54 -6.36
N ASN A 624 8.98 40.41 -5.66
CA ASN A 624 8.26 40.29 -4.38
C ASN A 624 8.96 39.29 -3.43
N ASP A 625 10.21 38.91 -3.72
CA ASP A 625 10.90 37.90 -2.94
C ASP A 625 11.42 38.49 -1.63
N GLU A 626 11.46 37.66 -0.61
CA GLU A 626 12.01 37.98 0.68
C GLU A 626 13.49 37.62 0.74
N ILE A 627 14.25 38.35 1.55
CA ILE A 627 15.69 38.12 1.74
C ILE A 627 15.95 37.61 3.16
N ILE A 628 16.75 36.56 3.24
CA ILE A 628 17.38 36.07 4.47
C ILE A 628 18.87 36.38 4.37
N LEU A 629 19.43 36.93 5.45
CA LEU A 629 20.84 37.21 5.59
C LEU A 629 21.40 36.45 6.79
N GLU A 630 22.48 35.72 6.57
CA GLU A 630 23.21 35.00 7.61
C GLU A 630 24.67 35.46 7.70
N LEU A 631 25.14 35.68 8.92
CA LEU A 631 26.53 36.05 9.20
C LEU A 631 27.08 35.16 10.31
N ALA A 632 28.22 34.53 10.03
CA ALA A 632 28.92 33.65 10.97
C ALA A 632 30.42 33.94 10.97
N ASN A 633 31.11 33.40 11.99
CA ASN A 633 32.58 33.46 12.08
C ASN A 633 33.27 32.25 11.44
N THR A 634 32.51 31.22 11.04
CA THR A 634 32.99 30.04 10.31
C THR A 634 32.33 29.97 8.94
N SER A 635 33.03 29.38 7.97
CA SER A 635 32.52 29.21 6.60
C SER A 635 31.37 28.21 6.51
N ASP A 636 31.29 27.30 7.47
CA ASP A 636 30.33 26.20 7.47
C ASP A 636 29.09 26.51 8.32
N PHE A 637 29.04 27.68 8.98
CA PHE A 637 27.94 28.14 9.83
C PHE A 637 27.60 27.17 10.99
N ASP A 638 28.56 26.33 11.34
CA ASP A 638 28.42 25.16 12.20
C ASP A 638 28.68 25.44 13.69
N THR A 639 29.27 26.58 14.02
CA THR A 639 29.71 26.90 15.37
C THR A 639 29.54 28.38 15.73
N GLY A 640 29.27 28.62 17.02
CA GLY A 640 29.13 29.98 17.54
C GLY A 640 27.78 30.61 17.21
N VAL A 641 27.70 31.93 17.42
CA VAL A 641 26.49 32.70 17.14
C VAL A 641 26.42 32.99 15.64
N VAL A 642 25.39 32.47 14.97
CA VAL A 642 24.99 32.87 13.63
C VAL A 642 23.96 33.99 13.76
N HIS A 643 24.21 35.10 13.09
CA HIS A 643 23.26 36.19 12.99
C HIS A 643 22.36 35.95 11.79
N HIS A 644 21.12 35.55 12.04
CA HIS A 644 20.08 35.35 11.05
C HIS A 644 19.13 36.55 11.04
N VAL A 645 18.94 37.19 9.88
CA VAL A 645 18.07 38.36 9.71
C VAL A 645 17.17 38.17 8.51
N GLU A 646 15.87 38.24 8.76
CA GLU A 646 14.83 38.11 7.75
C GLU A 646 14.31 39.48 7.33
N SER A 647 14.09 39.70 6.03
CA SER A 647 13.63 40.99 5.51
C SER A 647 12.27 41.44 6.07
N TRP A 648 11.40 40.48 6.42
CA TRP A 648 10.08 40.73 7.01
C TRP A 648 10.12 40.93 8.53
N ALA A 649 11.28 40.71 9.18
CA ALA A 649 11.42 40.95 10.60
C ALA A 649 11.29 42.45 10.92
N GLN A 650 10.65 42.77 12.05
CA GLN A 650 10.49 44.15 12.48
C GLN A 650 11.86 44.80 12.74
N ASN A 651 12.15 45.91 12.07
CA ASN A 651 13.45 46.60 12.12
C ASN A 651 14.63 45.74 11.62
N SER A 652 14.42 44.86 10.63
CA SER A 652 15.48 44.05 9.99
C SER A 652 16.66 44.87 9.47
N GLY A 653 16.41 46.14 9.12
CA GLY A 653 17.41 47.00 8.47
C GLY A 653 17.63 46.69 6.99
N ILE A 654 16.94 45.66 6.47
CA ILE A 654 17.01 45.21 5.07
C ILE A 654 16.09 46.08 4.19
N SER A 655 16.61 46.54 3.06
CA SER A 655 15.85 47.14 1.97
C SER A 655 15.91 46.26 0.73
N THR A 656 14.89 45.43 0.54
CA THR A 656 14.78 44.53 -0.63
C THR A 656 14.79 45.31 -1.95
N SER A 657 14.17 46.49 -1.99
CA SER A 657 14.15 47.35 -3.19
C SER A 657 15.49 48.00 -3.53
N ALA A 658 16.32 48.31 -2.52
CA ALA A 658 17.61 48.95 -2.71
C ALA A 658 18.77 47.94 -2.79
N GLY A 659 18.52 46.69 -2.39
CA GLY A 659 19.54 45.66 -2.27
C GLY A 659 20.58 46.00 -1.21
N THR A 660 20.14 46.47 -0.02
CA THR A 660 21.01 46.94 1.07
C THR A 660 20.55 46.50 2.44
#